data_AF-A0A0M2V857-F1
#
_entry.id   AF-A0A0M2V857-F1
#
_cell.length_a   1.000
_cell.length_b   1.000
_cell.length_c   1.000
_cell.angle_alpha   90.00
_cell.angle_beta   90.00
_cell.angle_gamma   90.00
#
_symmetry.space_group_name_H-M   'P 1'
#
loop_
_entity.id
_entity.type
_entity.pdbx_description
1 polymer ?
#
loop_
_entity_poly.entity_id
_entity_poly.type
_entity_poly.pdbx_seq_one_letter_code
_entity_poly.pdbx_strand_id
1 'polypeptide(L)'
;MLKYIKYQLDPDDVKQAASEQKAAASIKPRFNKNLQAISQHIPSILPIVQQHSMQQYSVFCTRAAELNIVDFATGRVWYSETPEAEVAREVESFCRHAPYVELGNDATPTEVQQPWPAEALPQQVDVVVMLGLGLGYQINALLQKTKLKYLIVYEPNVDTLICSLQANDWQRLFSAADAAGTQIFLQLDNDGSSVAEDLAELRSVADFRRLYLYRHYCHPVMDKVAEYLFAHSGRQEQLLGSTTQFSAYEDFNDYVAERSVNVLGNLQPHVAALADELHRRNMTALHKFYPKVHDEIDKHQSQHWQAVTDDNGKPNLYHPKRKAFFYQDLDTESARLVGDFTRRPYKDDVLLGQTSVDKFSHYIHYSHIAQTQPLINKQLQQKIQLPKEVDSLIIFGVGLGKHIQLLTEQYQISNLYICEPNLDFFAASLAVTDWAAIFERAEQNGLRIYLNLGGDGSTYFYDLMAQFYQVGAYSIANTYMLCSYFNQKMHKAIADLRAELKVVLALGEYYDHCRYGIAHTYNSVAKQHRFLQYDNSSYRNLPALNLPVFIVGNGPSLDGSFAYLQEHRDKVLLISCGTALYSLYKMGIKPDFHAEVEQNRSTFCWIGQVDDTQYLKDIRLISVNGIHPDTADLFKETLLCFKDGESSTNFFDTRLKKQGVHIASLSYAYPTVTNLVLNYALRLGFKVFYLFGVDLGYADVRQHHSQASAYYRNDGSEVYDYQQTHGGGMPAEGNFLPYVFTKPEFDMSRKLLEQAISKAGRKVEIYNCSNGVKIAGAVPLQPGNILFRDLPQDKDLLLQNLIDTAFYADLSAYAQPIFSQIDFTAFRRTIDAWLALFEEEITTQEQAKAFITKQWRLLQTAARDPSDPTFYLFYGSTNYFGGLMTKIASCISDDTPEILPVFNQVMQVWRHYVQSGSEQFAQQPLKFDDVDVQHLFAKS
;
A
#
# COMPACT_ATOMS: atom_id res chain seq x y z
N MET A 1 -18.60 5.42 -11.28
CA MET A 1 -18.38 4.32 -10.30
C MET A 1 -17.40 3.26 -10.82
N LEU A 2 -16.92 2.36 -9.95
CA LEU A 2 -16.04 1.22 -10.28
C LEU A 2 -16.67 0.27 -11.30
N LYS A 3 -16.19 0.32 -12.55
CA LYS A 3 -16.42 -0.71 -13.56
C LYS A 3 -15.22 -1.67 -13.54
N TYR A 4 -15.37 -2.86 -12.97
CA TYR A 4 -14.33 -3.90 -12.98
C TYR A 4 -14.74 -5.10 -13.83
N ILE A 5 -13.76 -5.74 -14.47
CA ILE A 5 -13.94 -6.91 -15.34
C ILE A 5 -14.73 -8.02 -14.65
N LYS A 6 -14.43 -8.32 -13.39
CA LYS A 6 -15.11 -9.37 -12.60
C LYS A 6 -16.63 -9.19 -12.48
N TYR A 7 -17.14 -7.98 -12.70
CA TYR A 7 -18.57 -7.68 -12.65
C TYR A 7 -19.27 -7.76 -14.02
N GLN A 8 -18.52 -8.01 -15.10
CA GLN A 8 -19.04 -8.19 -16.45
C GLN A 8 -18.85 -9.63 -16.99
N LEU A 9 -18.13 -10.49 -16.28
CA LEU A 9 -18.01 -11.92 -16.59
C LEU A 9 -19.22 -12.72 -16.07
N ASP A 10 -19.57 -13.83 -16.70
CA ASP A 10 -20.59 -14.75 -16.20
C ASP A 10 -20.12 -15.39 -14.87
N PRO A 11 -20.97 -15.49 -13.83
CA PRO A 11 -20.62 -16.23 -12.61
C PRO A 11 -20.40 -17.74 -12.82
N ASP A 12 -20.86 -18.31 -13.95
CA ASP A 12 -20.61 -19.67 -14.40
C ASP A 12 -19.38 -19.72 -15.33
N ASP A 13 -18.25 -20.16 -14.77
CA ASP A 13 -16.95 -20.18 -15.46
C ASP A 13 -16.99 -20.99 -16.78
N VAL A 14 -17.84 -22.03 -16.86
CA VAL A 14 -17.96 -22.86 -18.07
C VAL A 14 -18.66 -22.10 -19.20
N LYS A 15 -19.71 -21.34 -18.87
CA LYS A 15 -20.42 -20.49 -19.85
C LYS A 15 -19.57 -19.32 -20.32
N GLN A 16 -18.81 -18.72 -19.39
CA GLN A 16 -17.89 -17.64 -19.73
C GLN A 16 -16.80 -18.14 -20.68
N ALA A 17 -16.17 -19.27 -20.38
CA ALA A 17 -15.13 -19.87 -21.23
C ALA A 17 -15.65 -20.20 -22.63
N ALA A 18 -16.87 -20.71 -22.77
CA ALA A 18 -17.49 -20.97 -24.07
C ALA A 18 -17.71 -19.69 -24.89
N SER A 19 -18.13 -18.60 -24.24
CA SER A 19 -18.34 -17.29 -24.88
C SER A 19 -17.01 -16.67 -25.32
N GLU A 20 -15.98 -16.77 -24.49
CA GLU A 20 -14.62 -16.34 -24.80
C GLU A 20 -14.01 -17.12 -25.97
N GLN A 21 -14.19 -18.44 -26.00
CA GLN A 21 -13.71 -19.28 -27.10
C GLN A 21 -14.35 -18.87 -28.44
N LYS A 22 -15.66 -18.59 -28.43
CA LYS A 22 -16.38 -18.12 -29.61
C LYS A 22 -15.91 -16.74 -30.07
N ALA A 23 -15.72 -15.81 -29.14
CA ALA A 23 -15.21 -14.47 -29.45
C ALA A 23 -13.79 -14.53 -30.02
N ALA A 24 -12.89 -15.28 -29.37
CA ALA A 24 -11.50 -15.46 -29.77
C ALA A 24 -11.34 -16.00 -31.21
N ALA A 25 -12.24 -16.90 -31.64
CA ALA A 25 -12.25 -17.42 -33.01
C ALA A 25 -12.45 -16.33 -34.07
N SER A 26 -13.12 -15.22 -33.73
CA SER A 26 -13.40 -14.11 -34.65
C SER A 26 -12.38 -12.97 -34.60
N ILE A 27 -11.64 -12.82 -33.50
CA ILE A 27 -10.70 -11.71 -33.28
C ILE A 27 -9.57 -11.71 -34.31
N LYS A 28 -8.84 -12.83 -34.45
CA LYS A 28 -7.68 -12.90 -35.34
C LYS A 28 -8.04 -12.72 -36.82
N PRO A 29 -9.09 -13.37 -37.36
CA PRO A 29 -9.56 -13.10 -38.72
C PRO A 29 -9.96 -11.63 -38.93
N ARG A 30 -10.71 -11.04 -37.99
CA ARG A 30 -11.13 -9.63 -38.06
C ARG A 30 -9.94 -8.69 -38.04
N PHE A 31 -8.99 -8.90 -37.13
CA PHE A 31 -7.78 -8.10 -37.02
C PHE A 31 -6.99 -8.10 -38.34
N ASN A 32 -6.76 -9.28 -38.93
CA ASN A 32 -6.04 -9.39 -40.21
C ASN A 32 -6.80 -8.68 -41.36
N LYS A 33 -8.12 -8.83 -41.41
CA LYS A 33 -8.99 -8.16 -42.39
C LYS A 33 -8.93 -6.64 -42.23
N ASN A 34 -8.95 -6.15 -41.01
CA ASN A 34 -8.85 -4.72 -40.70
C ASN A 34 -7.47 -4.16 -41.04
N LEU A 35 -6.38 -4.92 -40.82
CA LEU A 35 -5.04 -4.52 -41.25
C LEU A 35 -4.94 -4.35 -42.78
N GLN A 36 -5.60 -5.22 -43.54
CA GLN A 36 -5.68 -5.07 -45.00
C GLN A 36 -6.49 -3.84 -45.42
N ALA A 37 -7.56 -3.52 -44.71
CA ALA A 37 -8.33 -2.32 -44.97
C ALA A 37 -7.49 -1.05 -44.64
N ILE A 38 -6.81 -1.04 -43.50
CA ILE A 38 -5.90 0.06 -43.13
C ILE A 38 -4.80 0.24 -44.18
N SER A 39 -4.18 -0.83 -44.66
CA SER A 39 -3.11 -0.71 -45.65
C SER A 39 -3.56 -0.09 -46.98
N GLN A 40 -4.85 -0.19 -47.30
CA GLN A 40 -5.45 0.40 -48.51
C GLN A 40 -5.88 1.86 -48.30
N HIS A 41 -6.47 2.18 -47.15
CA HIS A 41 -7.06 3.51 -46.91
C HIS A 41 -6.12 4.47 -46.18
N ILE A 42 -5.35 3.99 -45.19
CA ILE A 42 -4.44 4.81 -44.36
C ILE A 42 -3.12 4.04 -44.11
N PRO A 43 -2.27 3.83 -45.15
CA PRO A 43 -1.09 2.98 -45.06
C PRO A 43 -0.05 3.44 -44.02
N SER A 44 -0.04 4.72 -43.63
CA SER A 44 0.85 5.28 -42.62
C SER A 44 0.66 4.68 -41.22
N ILE A 45 -0.50 4.07 -40.93
CA ILE A 45 -0.80 3.47 -39.61
C ILE A 45 -0.21 2.07 -39.47
N LEU A 46 0.06 1.37 -40.59
CA LEU A 46 0.47 -0.03 -40.56
C LEU A 46 1.78 -0.26 -39.77
N PRO A 47 2.85 0.56 -39.92
CA PRO A 47 4.05 0.43 -39.12
C PRO A 47 3.81 0.62 -37.61
N ILE A 48 2.93 1.56 -37.24
CA ILE A 48 2.58 1.84 -35.84
C ILE A 48 1.97 0.60 -35.20
N VAL A 49 0.99 -0.02 -35.86
CA VAL A 49 0.33 -1.23 -35.34
C VAL A 49 1.26 -2.44 -35.30
N GLN A 50 2.17 -2.57 -36.27
CA GLN A 50 3.10 -3.72 -36.35
C GLN A 50 4.24 -3.64 -35.33
N GLN A 51 4.65 -2.43 -34.93
CA GLN A 51 5.77 -2.21 -34.01
C GLN A 51 5.33 -2.06 -32.55
N HIS A 52 4.04 -1.76 -32.31
CA HIS A 52 3.52 -1.54 -30.97
C HIS A 52 3.30 -2.83 -30.18
N SER A 53 3.74 -2.84 -28.93
CA SER A 53 3.43 -3.88 -27.95
C SER A 53 2.43 -3.35 -26.94
N MET A 54 1.35 -4.09 -26.66
CA MET A 54 0.32 -3.67 -25.70
C MET A 54 0.93 -3.29 -24.34
N GLN A 55 0.58 -2.12 -23.80
CA GLN A 55 1.22 -1.57 -22.58
C GLN A 55 0.28 -1.41 -21.39
N GLN A 56 -1.03 -1.27 -21.62
CA GLN A 56 -2.01 -0.93 -20.60
C GLN A 56 -3.39 -1.57 -20.82
N TYR A 57 -3.91 -1.56 -22.05
CA TYR A 57 -5.27 -2.01 -22.35
C TYR A 57 -5.30 -3.34 -23.11
N SER A 58 -6.40 -4.07 -23.04
CA SER A 58 -6.68 -5.23 -23.90
C SER A 58 -8.17 -5.47 -24.04
N VAL A 59 -8.58 -6.35 -24.95
CA VAL A 59 -9.98 -6.76 -25.08
C VAL A 59 -10.32 -7.98 -24.23
N PHE A 60 -11.51 -7.99 -23.64
CA PHE A 60 -12.10 -9.18 -23.02
C PHE A 60 -13.55 -9.35 -23.49
N CYS A 61 -14.09 -10.56 -23.33
CA CYS A 61 -15.46 -10.89 -23.70
C CYS A 61 -16.39 -10.72 -22.48
N THR A 62 -17.41 -9.87 -22.59
CA THR A 62 -18.44 -9.73 -21.56
C THR A 62 -19.36 -10.95 -21.54
N ARG A 63 -20.16 -11.11 -20.49
CA ARG A 63 -21.22 -12.13 -20.43
C ARG A 63 -22.31 -11.97 -21.50
N ALA A 64 -22.40 -10.78 -22.11
CA ALA A 64 -23.26 -10.51 -23.25
C ALA A 64 -22.64 -10.97 -24.59
N ALA A 65 -21.45 -11.59 -24.54
CA ALA A 65 -20.66 -12.00 -25.69
C ALA A 65 -20.20 -10.85 -26.61
N GLU A 66 -20.04 -9.64 -26.04
CA GLU A 66 -19.45 -8.48 -26.72
C GLU A 66 -18.01 -8.24 -26.25
N LEU A 67 -17.18 -7.64 -27.11
CA LEU A 67 -15.81 -7.27 -26.75
C LEU A 67 -15.78 -5.88 -26.10
N ASN A 68 -15.10 -5.79 -24.95
CA ASN A 68 -14.93 -4.56 -24.17
C ASN A 68 -13.44 -4.36 -23.83
N ILE A 69 -13.04 -3.13 -23.50
CA ILE A 69 -11.68 -2.75 -23.13
C ILE A 69 -11.49 -2.92 -21.62
N VAL A 70 -10.41 -3.59 -21.22
CA VAL A 70 -9.95 -3.71 -19.84
C VAL A 70 -8.54 -3.15 -19.70
N ASP A 71 -8.30 -2.38 -18.64
CA ASP A 71 -6.98 -2.05 -18.13
C ASP A 71 -6.46 -3.25 -17.33
N PHE A 72 -5.41 -3.92 -17.79
CA PHE A 72 -4.98 -5.17 -17.16
C PHE A 72 -4.25 -4.96 -15.82
N ALA A 73 -3.74 -3.75 -15.55
CA ALA A 73 -3.09 -3.43 -14.28
C ALA A 73 -4.11 -3.24 -13.15
N THR A 74 -5.27 -2.65 -13.48
CA THR A 74 -6.31 -2.31 -12.50
C THR A 74 -7.53 -3.23 -12.58
N GLY A 75 -7.72 -3.94 -13.69
CA GLY A 75 -8.92 -4.71 -14.02
C GLY A 75 -10.15 -3.83 -14.33
N ARG A 76 -9.97 -2.52 -14.51
CA ARG A 76 -11.06 -1.58 -14.82
C ARG A 76 -11.47 -1.69 -16.28
N VAL A 77 -12.75 -1.50 -16.56
CA VAL A 77 -13.32 -1.62 -17.91
C VAL A 77 -13.95 -0.31 -18.37
N TRP A 78 -13.88 -0.04 -19.67
CA TRP A 78 -14.32 1.24 -20.23
C TRP A 78 -15.86 1.29 -20.36
N TYR A 79 -16.44 0.34 -21.08
CA TYR A 79 -17.86 0.34 -21.39
C TYR A 79 -18.68 -0.50 -20.39
N SER A 80 -19.99 -0.37 -20.45
CA SER A 80 -20.95 -1.31 -19.86
C SER A 80 -20.88 -2.68 -20.53
N GLU A 81 -21.73 -3.62 -20.09
CA GLU A 81 -21.73 -5.01 -20.59
C GLU A 81 -22.05 -5.12 -22.08
N THR A 82 -22.66 -4.08 -22.68
CA THR A 82 -23.03 -3.98 -24.10
C THR A 82 -22.44 -2.70 -24.75
N PRO A 83 -21.13 -2.70 -25.08
CA PRO A 83 -20.44 -1.54 -25.64
C PRO A 83 -21.11 -0.94 -26.89
N GLU A 84 -21.58 -1.77 -27.83
CA GLU A 84 -22.21 -1.24 -29.07
C GLU A 84 -23.49 -0.44 -28.75
N ALA A 85 -24.33 -0.96 -27.85
CA ALA A 85 -25.58 -0.32 -27.47
C ALA A 85 -25.36 0.97 -26.65
N GLU A 86 -24.34 1.00 -25.78
CA GLU A 86 -23.94 2.21 -25.07
C GLU A 86 -23.52 3.31 -26.04
N VAL A 87 -22.64 2.98 -26.99
CA VAL A 87 -22.12 3.95 -27.96
C VAL A 87 -23.21 4.41 -28.93
N ALA A 88 -24.16 3.55 -29.31
CA ALA A 88 -25.30 3.96 -30.13
C ALA A 88 -26.17 5.03 -29.44
N ARG A 89 -26.43 4.89 -28.13
CA ARG A 89 -27.15 5.90 -27.32
C ARG A 89 -26.35 7.19 -27.18
N GLU A 90 -25.03 7.10 -27.05
CA GLU A 90 -24.13 8.25 -27.03
C GLU A 90 -24.23 9.04 -28.33
N VAL A 91 -24.11 8.38 -29.49
CA VAL A 91 -24.26 9.05 -30.80
C VAL A 91 -25.65 9.67 -30.96
N GLU A 92 -26.71 9.01 -30.49
CA GLU A 92 -28.06 9.61 -30.48
C GLU A 92 -28.16 10.86 -29.59
N SER A 93 -27.49 10.87 -28.43
CA SER A 93 -27.38 12.06 -27.59
C SER A 93 -26.65 13.18 -28.32
N PHE A 94 -25.50 12.88 -28.93
CA PHE A 94 -24.73 13.83 -29.73
C PHE A 94 -25.55 14.41 -30.89
N CYS A 95 -26.26 13.58 -31.66
CA CYS A 95 -27.10 14.08 -32.75
C CYS A 95 -28.21 15.03 -32.28
N ARG A 96 -28.74 14.84 -31.07
CA ARG A 96 -29.78 15.72 -30.50
C ARG A 96 -29.20 17.01 -29.92
N HIS A 97 -27.99 16.95 -29.37
CA HIS A 97 -27.34 18.08 -28.72
C HIS A 97 -25.81 17.96 -28.88
N ALA A 98 -25.31 18.43 -30.01
CA ALA A 98 -23.92 18.38 -30.43
C ALA A 98 -23.20 19.66 -29.97
N PRO A 99 -22.17 19.55 -29.11
CA PRO A 99 -21.31 20.68 -28.77
C PRO A 99 -20.57 21.22 -30.00
N TYR A 100 -20.53 22.54 -30.15
CA TYR A 100 -19.90 23.18 -31.31
C TYR A 100 -19.01 24.36 -30.94
N VAL A 101 -18.00 24.60 -31.78
CA VAL A 101 -17.07 25.73 -31.69
C VAL A 101 -17.17 26.53 -32.98
N GLU A 102 -17.26 27.85 -32.83
CA GLU A 102 -17.28 28.79 -33.94
C GLU A 102 -15.87 29.27 -34.25
N LEU A 103 -15.52 29.32 -35.54
CA LEU A 103 -14.26 29.90 -35.99
C LEU A 103 -14.39 31.39 -36.33
N GLY A 104 -15.61 31.91 -36.52
CA GLY A 104 -15.86 33.32 -36.89
C GLY A 104 -16.03 34.26 -35.69
N ASN A 105 -15.70 35.54 -35.86
CA ASN A 105 -15.64 36.56 -34.78
C ASN A 105 -16.98 36.93 -34.08
N ASP A 106 -18.08 36.26 -34.40
CA ASP A 106 -19.43 36.61 -33.96
C ASP A 106 -19.90 35.83 -32.71
N ALA A 107 -19.04 34.99 -32.12
CA ALA A 107 -19.40 34.13 -30.99
C ALA A 107 -18.91 34.67 -29.63
N THR A 108 -19.70 34.40 -28.58
CA THR A 108 -19.31 34.70 -27.21
C THR A 108 -18.43 33.57 -26.66
N PRO A 109 -17.23 33.88 -26.12
CA PRO A 109 -16.39 32.92 -25.41
C PRO A 109 -17.15 32.22 -24.28
N THR A 110 -16.96 30.91 -24.12
CA THR A 110 -17.59 30.16 -23.02
C THR A 110 -16.71 30.22 -21.78
N GLU A 111 -17.25 30.70 -20.66
CA GLU A 111 -16.54 30.67 -19.38
C GLU A 111 -16.43 29.23 -18.85
N VAL A 112 -15.38 28.95 -18.07
CA VAL A 112 -15.08 27.61 -17.54
C VAL A 112 -16.25 27.01 -16.75
N GLN A 113 -17.05 27.83 -16.05
CA GLN A 113 -18.20 27.33 -15.29
C GLN A 113 -19.45 27.12 -16.16
N GLN A 114 -19.49 27.70 -17.36
CA GLN A 114 -20.65 27.58 -18.23
C GLN A 114 -20.63 26.26 -19.01
N PRO A 115 -21.80 25.65 -19.24
CA PRO A 115 -21.95 24.50 -20.12
C PRO A 115 -21.49 24.80 -21.55
N TRP A 116 -21.05 23.78 -22.29
CA TRP A 116 -20.67 23.98 -23.68
C TRP A 116 -21.88 24.33 -24.56
N PRO A 117 -21.74 25.29 -25.51
CA PRO A 117 -22.79 25.57 -26.47
C PRO A 117 -23.04 24.34 -27.34
N ALA A 118 -24.30 23.95 -27.47
CA ALA A 118 -24.70 22.77 -28.20
C ALA A 118 -26.06 22.94 -28.88
N GLU A 119 -26.26 22.26 -29.99
CA GLU A 119 -27.46 22.34 -30.83
C GLU A 119 -27.78 20.97 -31.47
N ALA A 120 -28.95 20.82 -32.10
CA ALA A 120 -29.22 19.61 -32.87
C ALA A 120 -28.25 19.52 -34.06
N LEU A 121 -27.63 18.34 -34.23
CA LEU A 121 -26.62 18.14 -35.28
C LEU A 121 -27.27 18.31 -36.67
N PRO A 122 -26.72 19.16 -37.55
CA PRO A 122 -27.24 19.32 -38.90
C PRO A 122 -27.20 18.02 -39.71
N GLN A 123 -28.05 17.93 -40.74
CA GLN A 123 -28.04 16.80 -41.68
C GLN A 123 -26.75 16.71 -42.51
N GLN A 124 -26.09 17.85 -42.73
CA GLN A 124 -24.80 17.94 -43.39
C GLN A 124 -23.83 18.68 -42.48
N VAL A 125 -22.74 18.01 -42.13
CA VAL A 125 -21.74 18.50 -41.19
C VAL A 125 -20.40 18.58 -41.91
N ASP A 126 -19.75 19.73 -41.85
CA ASP A 126 -18.45 19.90 -42.48
C ASP A 126 -17.36 19.18 -41.67
N VAL A 127 -17.20 19.52 -40.39
CA VAL A 127 -16.10 18.99 -39.56
C VAL A 127 -16.62 18.47 -38.22
N VAL A 128 -16.25 17.24 -37.89
CA VAL A 128 -16.33 16.68 -36.54
C VAL A 128 -14.90 16.41 -36.06
N VAL A 129 -14.57 16.98 -34.90
CA VAL A 129 -13.36 16.65 -34.15
C VAL A 129 -13.74 15.66 -33.06
N MET A 130 -13.16 14.47 -33.11
CA MET A 130 -13.39 13.38 -32.18
C MET A 130 -12.19 13.23 -31.25
N LEU A 131 -12.44 13.37 -29.95
CA LEU A 131 -11.45 13.17 -28.89
C LEU A 131 -11.66 11.77 -28.31
N GLY A 132 -10.79 10.85 -28.73
CA GLY A 132 -10.80 9.45 -28.33
C GLY A 132 -11.45 8.51 -29.36
N LEU A 133 -10.78 7.40 -29.65
CA LEU A 133 -11.26 6.35 -30.56
C LEU A 133 -12.05 5.27 -29.82
N GLY A 134 -11.56 4.80 -28.67
CA GLY A 134 -12.18 3.66 -28.00
C GLY A 134 -12.27 2.43 -28.91
N LEU A 135 -13.42 1.74 -28.94
CA LEU A 135 -13.65 0.64 -29.88
C LEU A 135 -14.00 1.09 -31.31
N GLY A 136 -14.26 2.38 -31.54
CA GLY A 136 -14.56 2.94 -32.87
C GLY A 136 -16.00 2.74 -33.36
N TYR A 137 -16.90 2.20 -32.54
CA TYR A 137 -18.30 1.97 -32.92
C TYR A 137 -19.08 3.26 -33.21
N GLN A 138 -18.71 4.37 -32.58
CA GLN A 138 -19.32 5.69 -32.76
C GLN A 138 -19.18 6.19 -34.19
N ILE A 139 -18.07 5.85 -34.86
CA ILE A 139 -17.82 6.26 -36.25
C ILE A 139 -18.83 5.59 -37.18
N ASN A 140 -19.07 4.28 -37.00
CA ASN A 140 -20.08 3.56 -37.77
C ASN A 140 -21.48 4.17 -37.60
N ALA A 141 -21.85 4.50 -36.35
CA ALA A 141 -23.16 5.06 -36.04
C ALA A 141 -23.32 6.50 -36.57
N LEU A 142 -22.26 7.33 -36.52
CA LEU A 142 -22.27 8.69 -37.07
C LEU A 142 -22.43 8.68 -38.60
N LEU A 143 -21.67 7.85 -39.32
CA LEU A 143 -21.74 7.72 -40.78
C LEU A 143 -23.13 7.26 -41.27
N GLN A 144 -23.91 6.57 -40.42
CA GLN A 144 -25.28 6.16 -40.74
C GLN A 144 -26.32 7.26 -40.50
N LYS A 145 -26.04 8.23 -39.62
CA LYS A 145 -27.03 9.23 -39.17
C LYS A 145 -26.87 10.61 -39.81
N THR A 146 -25.66 10.99 -40.24
CA THR A 146 -25.40 12.32 -40.82
C THR A 146 -24.43 12.24 -41.99
N LYS A 147 -24.51 13.21 -42.91
CA LYS A 147 -23.52 13.38 -43.97
C LYS A 147 -22.37 14.23 -43.45
N LEU A 148 -21.28 13.56 -43.08
CA LEU A 148 -20.07 14.18 -42.56
C LEU A 148 -19.02 14.32 -43.68
N LYS A 149 -18.42 15.50 -43.86
CA LYS A 149 -17.32 15.66 -44.84
C LYS A 149 -15.96 15.26 -44.26
N TYR A 150 -15.60 15.79 -43.09
CA TYR A 150 -14.29 15.58 -42.47
C TYR A 150 -14.45 15.11 -41.03
N LEU A 151 -13.82 13.98 -40.70
CA LEU A 151 -13.72 13.44 -39.35
C LEU A 151 -12.25 13.42 -38.94
N ILE A 152 -11.88 14.17 -37.91
CA ILE A 152 -10.54 14.13 -37.31
C ILE A 152 -10.65 13.39 -35.98
N VAL A 153 -9.93 12.29 -35.81
CA VAL A 153 -9.95 11.49 -34.57
C VAL A 153 -8.58 11.57 -33.91
N TYR A 154 -8.53 12.02 -32.67
CA TYR A 154 -7.34 12.01 -31.82
C TYR A 154 -7.40 10.80 -30.88
N GLU A 155 -6.36 9.96 -30.89
CA GLU A 155 -6.23 8.82 -29.98
C GLU A 155 -4.80 8.79 -29.40
N PRO A 156 -4.64 9.16 -28.12
CA PRO A 156 -3.33 9.18 -27.47
C PRO A 156 -2.77 7.80 -27.15
N ASN A 157 -3.58 6.73 -27.11
CA ASN A 157 -3.10 5.41 -26.75
C ASN A 157 -3.30 4.39 -27.88
N VAL A 158 -2.18 3.91 -28.44
CA VAL A 158 -2.16 2.93 -29.53
C VAL A 158 -2.81 1.59 -29.13
N ASP A 159 -2.83 1.21 -27.85
CA ASP A 159 -3.55 0.02 -27.37
C ASP A 159 -5.04 0.10 -27.72
N THR A 160 -5.63 1.30 -27.63
CA THR A 160 -7.04 1.53 -27.94
C THR A 160 -7.33 1.27 -29.42
N LEU A 161 -6.44 1.69 -30.31
CA LEU A 161 -6.53 1.37 -31.74
C LEU A 161 -6.48 -0.14 -31.96
N ILE A 162 -5.55 -0.85 -31.31
CA ILE A 162 -5.45 -2.30 -31.45
C ILE A 162 -6.73 -2.98 -30.95
N CYS A 163 -7.28 -2.53 -29.83
CA CYS A 163 -8.57 -3.01 -29.32
C CYS A 163 -9.69 -2.76 -30.34
N SER A 164 -9.74 -1.58 -30.98
CA SER A 164 -10.70 -1.29 -32.05
C SER A 164 -10.52 -2.22 -33.26
N LEU A 165 -9.29 -2.54 -33.66
CA LEU A 165 -9.03 -3.45 -34.79
C LEU A 165 -9.41 -4.90 -34.47
N GLN A 166 -9.46 -5.28 -33.20
CA GLN A 166 -9.93 -6.58 -32.75
C GLN A 166 -11.47 -6.64 -32.63
N ALA A 167 -12.12 -5.51 -32.36
CA ALA A 167 -13.55 -5.45 -32.06
C ALA A 167 -14.43 -4.98 -33.23
N ASN A 168 -14.04 -3.91 -33.93
CA ASN A 168 -14.85 -3.27 -34.96
C ASN A 168 -14.55 -3.79 -36.38
N ASP A 169 -15.48 -3.66 -37.33
CA ASP A 169 -15.24 -3.98 -38.76
C ASP A 169 -14.82 -2.71 -39.53
N TRP A 170 -13.51 -2.48 -39.57
CA TRP A 170 -12.93 -1.30 -40.22
C TRP A 170 -13.07 -1.31 -41.74
N GLN A 171 -13.13 -2.49 -42.36
CA GLN A 171 -13.39 -2.55 -43.80
C GLN A 171 -14.77 -1.97 -44.13
N ARG A 172 -15.78 -2.38 -43.35
CA ARG A 172 -17.15 -1.85 -43.49
C ARG A 172 -17.22 -0.36 -43.17
N LEU A 173 -16.48 0.10 -42.16
CA LEU A 173 -16.37 1.50 -41.78
C LEU A 173 -15.85 2.34 -42.96
N PHE A 174 -14.71 1.97 -43.56
CA PHE A 174 -14.14 2.71 -44.68
C PHE A 174 -15.06 2.67 -45.91
N SER A 175 -15.70 1.52 -46.19
CA SER A 175 -16.67 1.41 -47.28
C SER A 175 -17.86 2.36 -47.10
N ALA A 176 -18.33 2.53 -45.85
CA ALA A 176 -19.41 3.45 -45.52
C ALA A 176 -18.95 4.92 -45.62
N ALA A 177 -17.72 5.22 -45.20
CA ALA A 177 -17.12 6.54 -45.32
C ALA A 177 -16.97 6.96 -46.79
N ASP A 178 -16.45 6.07 -47.64
CA ASP A 178 -16.33 6.30 -49.08
C ASP A 178 -17.70 6.54 -49.74
N ALA A 179 -18.70 5.73 -49.38
CA ALA A 179 -20.06 5.90 -49.87
C ALA A 179 -20.71 7.22 -49.44
N ALA A 180 -20.35 7.73 -48.26
CA ALA A 180 -20.82 9.01 -47.73
C ALA A 180 -19.98 10.21 -48.23
N GLY A 181 -18.82 9.97 -48.85
CA GLY A 181 -17.85 11.00 -49.21
C GLY A 181 -17.12 11.61 -47.99
N THR A 182 -17.04 10.86 -46.89
CA THR A 182 -16.38 11.29 -45.64
C THR A 182 -14.89 10.98 -45.68
N GLN A 183 -14.06 11.98 -45.44
CA GLN A 183 -12.63 11.82 -45.22
C GLN A 183 -12.34 11.67 -43.72
N ILE A 184 -11.58 10.63 -43.37
CA ILE A 184 -11.23 10.31 -41.98
C ILE A 184 -9.73 10.52 -41.79
N PHE A 185 -9.37 11.36 -40.84
CA PHE A 185 -8.00 11.61 -40.39
C PHE A 185 -7.83 10.99 -38.99
N LEU A 186 -6.84 10.12 -38.84
CA LEU A 186 -6.52 9.48 -37.56
C LEU A 186 -5.19 10.02 -37.05
N GLN A 187 -5.25 10.82 -36.00
CA GLN A 187 -4.11 11.37 -35.27
C GLN A 187 -3.81 10.44 -34.08
N LEU A 188 -2.87 9.50 -34.30
CA LEU A 188 -2.48 8.49 -33.32
C LEU A 188 -1.29 8.96 -32.48
N ASP A 189 -1.19 8.47 -31.24
CA ASP A 189 -0.19 8.93 -30.26
C ASP A 189 -0.27 10.45 -30.05
N ASN A 190 -1.50 10.97 -30.15
CA ASN A 190 -1.81 12.38 -30.13
C ASN A 190 -3.06 12.61 -29.29
N ASP A 191 -2.92 13.44 -28.27
CA ASP A 191 -3.97 13.80 -27.30
C ASP A 191 -4.75 15.07 -27.68
N GLY A 192 -4.70 15.46 -28.96
CA GLY A 192 -5.36 16.66 -29.46
C GLY A 192 -4.50 17.92 -29.36
N SER A 193 -3.27 17.84 -28.86
CA SER A 193 -2.40 19.01 -28.71
C SER A 193 -2.09 19.72 -30.04
N SER A 194 -2.13 19.01 -31.17
CA SER A 194 -1.94 19.59 -32.51
C SER A 194 -3.21 20.17 -33.14
N VAL A 195 -4.36 20.19 -32.43
CA VAL A 195 -5.66 20.52 -33.04
C VAL A 195 -5.70 21.85 -33.76
N ALA A 196 -4.97 22.87 -33.29
CA ALA A 196 -4.91 24.17 -33.94
C ALA A 196 -4.20 24.08 -35.32
N GLU A 197 -3.10 23.34 -35.40
CA GLU A 197 -2.33 23.11 -36.62
C GLU A 197 -3.14 22.30 -37.63
N ASP A 198 -3.76 21.21 -37.17
CA ASP A 198 -4.62 20.35 -37.99
C ASP A 198 -5.84 21.11 -38.54
N LEU A 199 -6.48 21.96 -37.73
CA LEU A 199 -7.59 22.80 -38.18
C LEU A 199 -7.12 23.88 -39.15
N ALA A 200 -5.93 24.46 -38.96
CA ALA A 200 -5.37 25.44 -39.88
C ALA A 200 -5.03 24.82 -41.25
N GLU A 201 -4.45 23.62 -41.24
CA GLU A 201 -4.17 22.84 -42.46
C GLU A 201 -5.48 22.52 -43.19
N LEU A 202 -6.49 22.00 -42.49
CA LEU A 202 -7.79 21.70 -43.11
C LEU A 202 -8.47 22.96 -43.66
N ARG A 203 -8.37 24.10 -42.96
CA ARG A 203 -8.92 25.39 -43.39
C ARG A 203 -8.24 25.94 -44.65
N SER A 204 -6.99 25.54 -44.92
CA SER A 204 -6.28 25.94 -46.14
C SER A 204 -6.84 25.27 -47.41
N VAL A 205 -7.54 24.14 -47.26
CA VAL A 205 -8.09 23.35 -48.36
C VAL A 205 -9.63 23.26 -48.38
N ALA A 206 -10.31 23.59 -47.28
CA ALA A 206 -11.77 23.53 -47.14
C ALA A 206 -12.34 24.71 -46.34
N ASP A 207 -13.47 25.26 -46.80
CA ASP A 207 -14.20 26.31 -46.09
C ASP A 207 -15.30 25.72 -45.18
N PHE A 208 -15.13 25.86 -43.87
CA PHE A 208 -16.08 25.54 -42.80
C PHE A 208 -16.02 26.57 -41.65
N ARG A 209 -17.16 27.07 -41.18
CA ARG A 209 -17.21 28.08 -40.11
C ARG A 209 -17.35 27.50 -38.71
N ARG A 210 -17.89 26.28 -38.63
CA ARG A 210 -18.27 25.60 -37.40
C ARG A 210 -17.70 24.20 -37.40
N LEU A 211 -17.22 23.77 -36.25
CA LEU A 211 -16.81 22.39 -35.99
C LEU A 211 -17.60 21.84 -34.80
N TYR A 212 -17.92 20.55 -34.84
CA TYR A 212 -18.59 19.87 -33.73
C TYR A 212 -17.61 18.97 -33.00
N LEU A 213 -17.63 19.02 -31.67
CA LEU A 213 -16.72 18.25 -30.82
C LEU A 213 -17.40 17.00 -30.28
N TYR A 214 -16.91 15.83 -30.66
CA TYR A 214 -17.32 14.54 -30.13
C TYR A 214 -16.26 14.04 -29.15
N ARG A 215 -16.45 14.25 -27.85
CA ARG A 215 -15.57 13.65 -26.84
C ARG A 215 -16.08 12.27 -26.47
N HIS A 216 -15.33 11.24 -26.87
CA HIS A 216 -15.70 9.85 -26.62
C HIS A 216 -15.28 9.39 -25.22
N TYR A 217 -14.19 9.88 -24.66
CA TYR A 217 -13.84 9.58 -23.28
C TYR A 217 -13.06 10.74 -22.66
N CYS A 218 -13.07 10.81 -21.32
CA CYS A 218 -12.36 11.83 -20.56
C CYS A 218 -10.88 11.48 -20.49
N HIS A 219 -10.02 12.37 -21.00
CA HIS A 219 -8.56 12.24 -20.93
C HIS A 219 -7.95 13.52 -20.36
N PRO A 220 -6.95 13.44 -19.46
CA PRO A 220 -6.39 14.62 -18.80
C PRO A 220 -5.91 15.73 -19.74
N VAL A 221 -5.43 15.40 -20.94
CA VAL A 221 -5.01 16.41 -21.94
C VAL A 221 -6.12 16.73 -22.94
N MET A 222 -6.87 15.74 -23.43
CA MET A 222 -7.94 16.02 -24.41
C MET A 222 -9.03 16.91 -23.81
N ASP A 223 -9.28 16.80 -22.50
CA ASP A 223 -10.24 17.66 -21.81
C ASP A 223 -9.76 19.12 -21.74
N LYS A 224 -8.44 19.35 -21.66
CA LYS A 224 -7.83 20.69 -21.76
C LYS A 224 -7.92 21.25 -23.16
N VAL A 225 -7.70 20.41 -24.17
CA VAL A 225 -7.88 20.77 -25.57
C VAL A 225 -9.34 21.18 -25.82
N ALA A 226 -10.31 20.38 -25.34
CA ALA A 226 -11.72 20.72 -25.42
C ALA A 226 -12.04 22.05 -24.71
N GLU A 227 -11.62 22.22 -23.44
CA GLU A 227 -11.78 23.46 -22.67
C GLU A 227 -11.24 24.67 -23.45
N TYR A 228 -10.06 24.53 -24.05
CA TYR A 228 -9.42 25.58 -24.86
C TYR A 228 -10.23 25.94 -26.10
N LEU A 229 -10.71 24.94 -26.85
CA LEU A 229 -11.50 25.18 -28.06
C LEU A 229 -12.79 25.97 -27.74
N PHE A 230 -13.49 25.62 -26.66
CA PHE A 230 -14.71 26.34 -26.26
C PHE A 230 -14.43 27.73 -25.66
N ALA A 231 -13.38 27.87 -24.85
CA ALA A 231 -12.99 29.14 -24.25
C ALA A 231 -12.54 30.17 -25.30
N HIS A 232 -12.07 29.71 -26.46
CA HIS A 232 -11.64 30.56 -27.57
C HIS A 232 -12.58 30.52 -28.77
N SER A 233 -13.78 29.95 -28.61
CA SER A 233 -14.84 29.99 -29.62
C SER A 233 -15.07 31.43 -30.09
N GLY A 234 -15.05 31.61 -31.40
CA GLY A 234 -15.13 32.89 -32.09
C GLY A 234 -13.84 33.70 -32.16
N ARG A 235 -12.68 33.12 -31.81
CA ARG A 235 -11.37 33.80 -31.90
C ARG A 235 -10.46 33.06 -32.87
N GLN A 236 -10.65 33.32 -34.17
CA GLN A 236 -9.99 32.58 -35.25
C GLN A 236 -8.45 32.51 -35.11
N GLU A 237 -7.81 33.63 -34.79
CA GLU A 237 -6.34 33.68 -34.64
C GLU A 237 -5.83 32.77 -33.52
N GLN A 238 -6.61 32.61 -32.45
CA GLN A 238 -6.26 31.75 -31.31
C GLN A 238 -6.56 30.28 -31.63
N LEU A 239 -7.67 29.99 -32.32
CA LEU A 239 -8.04 28.62 -32.68
C LEU A 239 -7.17 28.02 -33.80
N LEU A 240 -6.57 28.84 -34.67
CA LEU A 240 -5.79 28.38 -35.83
C LEU A 240 -4.28 28.72 -35.76
N GLY A 241 -3.84 29.64 -34.89
CA GLY A 241 -2.46 30.14 -34.86
C GLY A 241 -1.66 29.82 -33.60
N SER A 242 -2.19 28.98 -32.73
CA SER A 242 -1.72 28.83 -31.34
C SER A 242 -0.59 27.80 -31.17
N THR A 243 0.48 28.21 -30.48
CA THR A 243 1.54 27.33 -29.97
C THR A 243 1.25 26.89 -28.52
N THR A 244 -0.03 26.78 -28.15
CA THR A 244 -0.41 26.49 -26.75
C THR A 244 0.04 25.09 -26.36
N GLN A 245 0.76 25.00 -25.24
CA GLN A 245 1.08 23.72 -24.62
C GLN A 245 0.00 23.35 -23.62
N PHE A 246 -0.49 22.12 -23.70
CA PHE A 246 -1.50 21.59 -22.78
C PHE A 246 -0.83 20.74 -21.71
N SER A 247 -0.94 21.17 -20.44
CA SER A 247 -0.54 20.34 -19.31
C SER A 247 -1.73 19.50 -18.84
N ALA A 248 -1.49 18.21 -18.58
CA ALA A 248 -2.52 17.29 -18.11
C ALA A 248 -3.17 17.76 -16.80
N TYR A 249 -4.43 17.39 -16.56
CA TYR A 249 -5.00 17.41 -15.21
C TYR A 249 -4.28 16.40 -14.32
N GLU A 250 -3.30 16.88 -13.55
CA GLU A 250 -2.49 16.06 -12.63
C GLU A 250 -2.95 16.17 -11.17
N ASP A 251 -3.81 17.15 -10.85
CA ASP A 251 -4.36 17.27 -9.49
C ASP A 251 -5.18 16.03 -9.17
N PHE A 252 -4.90 15.46 -8.01
CA PHE A 252 -5.57 14.28 -7.49
C PHE A 252 -7.10 14.45 -7.42
N ASN A 253 -7.58 15.66 -7.11
CA ASN A 253 -9.00 15.98 -6.97
C ASN A 253 -9.69 16.20 -8.34
N ASP A 254 -8.95 16.36 -9.44
CA ASP A 254 -9.49 16.50 -10.81
C ASP A 254 -9.68 15.14 -11.51
N TYR A 255 -9.51 14.02 -10.79
CA TYR A 255 -9.66 12.68 -11.36
C TYR A 255 -11.10 12.43 -11.85
N VAL A 256 -11.25 12.09 -13.13
CA VAL A 256 -12.50 11.66 -13.78
C VAL A 256 -12.24 10.34 -14.49
N ALA A 257 -13.15 9.39 -14.34
CA ALA A 257 -13.07 8.12 -15.06
C ALA A 257 -13.20 8.34 -16.57
N GLU A 258 -12.49 7.53 -17.36
CA GLU A 258 -12.43 7.59 -18.83
C GLU A 258 -13.85 7.64 -19.43
N ARG A 259 -14.71 6.72 -18.99
CA ARG A 259 -16.11 6.63 -19.41
C ARG A 259 -17.08 7.06 -18.30
N SER A 260 -16.78 8.20 -17.69
CA SER A 260 -17.70 8.88 -16.77
C SER A 260 -18.95 9.37 -17.50
N VAL A 261 -19.98 9.77 -16.77
CA VAL A 261 -21.22 10.27 -17.37
C VAL A 261 -20.98 11.65 -17.97
N ASN A 262 -21.67 11.92 -19.08
CA ASN A 262 -21.48 13.12 -19.89
C ASN A 262 -20.11 13.21 -20.58
N VAL A 263 -19.63 12.10 -21.16
CA VAL A 263 -18.42 12.14 -22.01
C VAL A 263 -18.55 13.17 -23.13
N LEU A 264 -19.74 13.39 -23.68
CA LEU A 264 -19.95 14.41 -24.71
C LEU A 264 -19.90 15.85 -24.18
N GLY A 265 -20.02 16.08 -22.86
CA GLY A 265 -20.09 17.42 -22.27
C GLY A 265 -21.37 18.19 -22.64
N ASN A 266 -22.42 17.48 -23.08
CA ASN A 266 -23.66 18.03 -23.60
C ASN A 266 -24.84 17.95 -22.60
N LEU A 267 -24.64 17.36 -21.42
CA LEU A 267 -25.61 17.40 -20.32
C LEU A 267 -25.37 18.62 -19.42
N GLN A 268 -26.46 19.14 -18.86
CA GLN A 268 -26.50 20.39 -18.11
C GLN A 268 -26.57 20.10 -16.60
N PRO A 269 -25.69 20.67 -15.78
CA PRO A 269 -25.84 20.60 -14.34
C PRO A 269 -26.96 21.55 -13.88
N HIS A 270 -27.84 21.08 -13.02
CA HIS A 270 -28.82 21.95 -12.37
C HIS A 270 -28.34 22.26 -10.96
N VAL A 271 -28.14 23.54 -10.66
CA VAL A 271 -27.83 24.01 -9.30
C VAL A 271 -29.13 23.94 -8.49
N ALA A 272 -29.48 22.75 -8.02
CA ALA A 272 -30.58 22.59 -7.08
C ALA A 272 -30.14 23.02 -5.68
N ALA A 273 -31.05 23.64 -4.92
CA ALA A 273 -30.96 23.72 -3.47
C ALA A 273 -31.08 22.28 -2.92
N LEU A 274 -29.96 21.55 -2.89
CA LEU A 274 -29.88 20.29 -2.16
C LEU A 274 -30.36 20.54 -0.73
N ALA A 275 -31.11 19.61 -0.15
CA ALA A 275 -31.96 19.86 1.02
C ALA A 275 -31.23 20.60 2.16
N ASP A 276 -31.41 21.92 2.25
CA ASP A 276 -30.77 22.79 3.25
C ASP A 276 -30.98 22.29 4.67
N GLU A 277 -32.17 21.74 4.94
CA GLU A 277 -32.51 21.20 6.24
C GLU A 277 -31.72 19.92 6.58
N LEU A 278 -31.48 19.03 5.60
CA LEU A 278 -30.65 17.84 5.79
C LEU A 278 -29.20 18.25 6.06
N HIS A 279 -28.68 19.18 5.25
CA HIS A 279 -27.34 19.71 5.41
C HIS A 279 -27.15 20.34 6.80
N ARG A 280 -28.07 21.21 7.23
CA ARG A 280 -28.05 21.84 8.55
C ARG A 280 -28.09 20.82 9.69
N ARG A 281 -28.92 19.78 9.57
CA ARG A 281 -28.99 18.69 10.55
C ARG A 281 -27.67 17.92 10.63
N ASN A 282 -27.08 17.60 9.48
CA ASN A 282 -25.79 16.91 9.41
C ASN A 282 -24.65 17.77 9.96
N MET A 283 -24.62 19.07 9.67
CA MET A 283 -23.65 20.00 10.25
C MET A 283 -23.81 20.11 11.78
N THR A 284 -25.04 20.12 12.29
CA THR A 284 -25.31 20.08 13.73
C THR A 284 -24.76 18.79 14.36
N ALA A 285 -24.95 17.65 13.70
CA ALA A 285 -24.40 16.38 14.16
C ALA A 285 -22.86 16.36 14.10
N LEU A 286 -22.24 16.89 13.04
CA LEU A 286 -20.78 17.04 12.95
C LEU A 286 -20.25 17.92 14.10
N HIS A 287 -20.90 19.04 14.41
CA HIS A 287 -20.49 19.88 15.54
C HIS A 287 -20.53 19.11 16.87
N LYS A 288 -21.56 18.28 17.08
CA LYS A 288 -21.70 17.43 18.29
C LYS A 288 -20.62 16.35 18.36
N PHE A 289 -20.44 15.57 17.29
CA PHE A 289 -19.64 14.33 17.31
C PHE A 289 -18.18 14.54 16.88
N TYR A 290 -17.93 15.49 15.98
CA TYR A 290 -16.63 15.75 15.34
C TYR A 290 -16.37 17.27 15.17
N PRO A 291 -16.24 18.05 16.26
CA PRO A 291 -16.17 19.52 16.19
C PRO A 291 -15.03 20.05 15.32
N LYS A 292 -13.87 19.37 15.30
CA LYS A 292 -12.76 19.75 14.42
C LYS A 292 -13.08 19.56 12.92
N VAL A 293 -13.82 18.49 12.59
CA VAL A 293 -14.24 18.25 11.20
C VAL A 293 -15.28 19.28 10.80
N HIS A 294 -16.23 19.59 11.69
CA HIS A 294 -17.19 20.67 11.47
C HIS A 294 -16.50 21.99 11.11
N ASP A 295 -15.51 22.43 11.91
CA ASP A 295 -14.83 23.71 11.71
C ASP A 295 -14.03 23.79 10.41
N GLU A 296 -13.52 22.66 9.91
CA GLU A 296 -12.83 22.60 8.61
C GLU A 296 -13.82 22.60 7.45
N ILE A 297 -14.94 21.87 7.58
CA ILE A 297 -15.98 21.82 6.54
C ILE A 297 -16.74 23.14 6.43
N ASP A 298 -17.00 23.85 7.53
CA ASP A 298 -17.65 25.17 7.52
C ASP A 298 -16.84 26.22 6.73
N LYS A 299 -15.51 26.07 6.69
CA LYS A 299 -14.60 26.94 5.93
C LYS A 299 -14.33 26.44 4.51
N HIS A 300 -14.74 25.21 4.20
CA HIS A 300 -14.43 24.57 2.92
C HIS A 300 -15.19 25.23 1.78
N GLN A 301 -14.50 25.49 0.67
CA GLN A 301 -15.11 25.95 -0.56
C GLN A 301 -14.75 24.99 -1.68
N SER A 302 -15.78 24.41 -2.31
CA SER A 302 -15.59 23.44 -3.39
C SER A 302 -14.78 24.02 -4.55
N GLN A 303 -13.69 23.35 -4.93
CA GLN A 303 -12.76 23.82 -5.96
C GLN A 303 -12.85 23.01 -7.27
N HIS A 304 -13.03 21.70 -7.16
CA HIS A 304 -12.93 20.76 -8.28
C HIS A 304 -14.28 20.16 -8.65
N TRP A 305 -15.08 19.81 -7.64
CA TRP A 305 -16.38 19.16 -7.79
C TRP A 305 -17.48 19.90 -7.07
N GLN A 306 -18.64 19.98 -7.73
CA GLN A 306 -19.81 20.68 -7.23
C GLN A 306 -20.97 19.71 -7.06
N ALA A 307 -21.72 19.89 -5.97
CA ALA A 307 -22.95 19.16 -5.75
C ALA A 307 -24.06 19.77 -6.63
N VAL A 308 -24.70 18.94 -7.46
CA VAL A 308 -25.72 19.36 -8.44
C VAL A 308 -26.83 18.32 -8.50
N THR A 309 -27.88 18.58 -9.29
CA THR A 309 -28.79 17.52 -9.76
C THR A 309 -28.64 17.28 -11.24
N ASP A 310 -28.88 16.03 -11.66
CA ASP A 310 -28.99 15.66 -13.07
C ASP A 310 -30.34 16.10 -13.67
N ASP A 311 -30.55 15.83 -14.96
CA ASP A 311 -31.79 16.16 -15.68
C ASP A 311 -33.04 15.44 -15.13
N ASN A 312 -32.87 14.38 -14.33
CA ASN A 312 -33.96 13.68 -13.65
C ASN A 312 -34.20 14.20 -12.23
N GLY A 313 -33.50 15.26 -11.81
CA GLY A 313 -33.57 15.81 -10.47
C GLY A 313 -32.87 14.97 -9.40
N LYS A 314 -32.03 14.00 -9.79
CA LYS A 314 -31.28 13.16 -8.84
C LYS A 314 -29.97 13.85 -8.44
N PRO A 315 -29.56 13.77 -7.15
CA PRO A 315 -28.29 14.34 -6.69
C PRO A 315 -27.08 13.72 -7.39
N ASN A 316 -26.10 14.55 -7.72
CA ASN A 316 -24.88 14.15 -8.41
C ASN A 316 -23.70 15.07 -8.06
N LEU A 317 -22.50 14.67 -8.47
CA LEU A 317 -21.28 15.47 -8.42
C LEU A 317 -20.88 15.83 -9.84
N TYR A 318 -20.63 17.10 -10.10
CA TYR A 318 -20.26 17.63 -11.41
C TYR A 318 -18.90 18.32 -11.35
N HIS A 319 -18.06 18.01 -12.33
CA HIS A 319 -16.76 18.63 -12.50
C HIS A 319 -16.85 19.74 -13.57
N PRO A 320 -16.89 21.03 -13.20
CA PRO A 320 -17.14 22.11 -14.15
C PRO A 320 -16.07 22.26 -15.23
N LYS A 321 -14.79 22.01 -14.91
CA LYS A 321 -13.72 22.10 -15.92
C LYS A 321 -13.79 20.97 -16.93
N ARG A 322 -14.05 19.74 -16.48
CA ARG A 322 -14.06 18.53 -17.31
C ARG A 322 -15.46 18.16 -17.85
N LYS A 323 -16.50 18.93 -17.52
CA LYS A 323 -17.91 18.74 -17.92
C LYS A 323 -18.45 17.33 -17.67
N ALA A 324 -17.99 16.65 -16.62
CA ALA A 324 -18.33 15.27 -16.34
C ALA A 324 -19.17 15.14 -15.06
N PHE A 325 -20.12 14.22 -15.07
CA PHE A 325 -20.84 13.79 -13.87
C PHE A 325 -20.18 12.53 -13.31
N PHE A 326 -20.20 12.41 -11.98
CA PHE A 326 -19.59 11.28 -11.28
C PHE A 326 -20.49 10.03 -11.28
N TYR A 327 -21.79 10.22 -11.07
CA TYR A 327 -22.79 9.16 -11.05
C TYR A 327 -23.62 9.15 -12.33
N GLN A 328 -24.00 7.96 -12.78
CA GLN A 328 -25.08 7.73 -13.73
C GLN A 328 -26.42 7.66 -13.02
N ASP A 329 -26.45 6.96 -11.89
CA ASP A 329 -27.62 6.84 -11.05
C ASP A 329 -27.15 6.50 -9.63
N LEU A 330 -27.13 7.49 -8.74
CA LEU A 330 -26.55 7.37 -7.41
C LEU A 330 -27.11 6.16 -6.64
N ASP A 331 -28.43 5.99 -6.64
CA ASP A 331 -29.12 4.94 -5.88
C ASP A 331 -28.85 3.55 -6.45
N THR A 332 -29.03 3.39 -7.77
CA THR A 332 -28.83 2.09 -8.45
C THR A 332 -27.39 1.65 -8.35
N GLU A 333 -26.46 2.57 -8.60
CA GLU A 333 -25.05 2.26 -8.57
C GLU A 333 -24.59 1.97 -7.12
N SER A 334 -25.06 2.73 -6.12
CA SER A 334 -24.75 2.47 -4.71
C SER A 334 -25.33 1.14 -4.23
N ALA A 335 -26.57 0.80 -4.61
CA ALA A 335 -27.17 -0.49 -4.31
C ALA A 335 -26.41 -1.65 -4.98
N ARG A 336 -25.95 -1.48 -6.22
CA ARG A 336 -25.11 -2.45 -6.92
C ARG A 336 -23.77 -2.63 -6.21
N LEU A 337 -23.08 -1.54 -5.87
CA LEU A 337 -21.81 -1.57 -5.15
C LEU A 337 -21.92 -2.32 -3.82
N VAL A 338 -22.94 -1.99 -3.02
CA VAL A 338 -23.20 -2.68 -1.74
C VAL A 338 -23.53 -4.15 -1.97
N GLY A 339 -24.42 -4.47 -2.91
CA GLY A 339 -24.79 -5.85 -3.20
C GLY A 339 -23.62 -6.69 -3.72
N ASP A 340 -22.76 -6.12 -4.55
CA ASP A 340 -21.56 -6.80 -5.06
C ASP A 340 -20.52 -7.01 -3.97
N PHE A 341 -20.30 -6.01 -3.12
CA PHE A 341 -19.41 -6.11 -1.97
C PHE A 341 -19.91 -7.13 -0.95
N THR A 342 -21.21 -7.14 -0.60
CA THR A 342 -21.73 -8.05 0.42
C THR A 342 -21.74 -9.50 -0.04
N ARG A 343 -21.90 -9.77 -1.34
CA ARG A 343 -21.80 -11.12 -1.92
C ARG A 343 -20.36 -11.62 -2.05
N ARG A 344 -19.40 -10.72 -2.25
CA ARG A 344 -17.98 -11.03 -2.47
C ARG A 344 -17.10 -10.00 -1.75
N PRO A 345 -17.13 -9.99 -0.40
CA PRO A 345 -16.39 -9.01 0.36
C PRO A 345 -14.90 -9.23 0.17
N TYR A 346 -14.15 -8.14 0.03
CA TYR A 346 -12.70 -8.23 -0.05
C TYR A 346 -12.13 -8.29 1.37
N LYS A 347 -11.56 -9.45 1.72
CA LYS A 347 -10.84 -9.70 2.98
C LYS A 347 -9.49 -10.29 2.61
N ASP A 348 -8.41 -9.59 2.92
CA ASP A 348 -7.06 -10.11 2.70
C ASP A 348 -6.81 -11.29 3.64
N ASP A 349 -6.27 -12.38 3.10
CA ASP A 349 -6.02 -13.58 3.90
C ASP A 349 -4.63 -13.56 4.54
N VAL A 350 -4.48 -12.67 5.51
CA VAL A 350 -3.17 -12.33 6.11
C VAL A 350 -2.59 -13.47 6.95
N LEU A 351 -3.42 -14.27 7.61
CA LEU A 351 -2.98 -15.28 8.58
C LEU A 351 -2.55 -16.63 7.95
N LEU A 352 -2.93 -16.91 6.70
CA LEU A 352 -2.71 -18.23 6.08
C LEU A 352 -1.33 -18.43 5.47
N GLY A 353 -0.54 -17.37 5.31
CA GLY A 353 0.74 -17.39 4.61
C GLY A 353 1.96 -17.67 5.49
N GLN A 354 1.81 -17.82 6.81
CA GLN A 354 2.95 -18.12 7.69
C GLN A 354 3.36 -19.59 7.52
N THR A 355 4.34 -19.84 6.66
CA THR A 355 5.02 -21.14 6.59
C THR A 355 5.99 -21.28 7.74
N SER A 356 5.98 -22.42 8.42
CA SER A 356 7.01 -22.78 9.38
C SER A 356 8.37 -22.84 8.68
N VAL A 357 9.30 -21.99 9.06
CA VAL A 357 10.70 -22.14 8.68
C VAL A 357 11.28 -23.28 9.52
N ASP A 358 11.90 -24.29 8.91
CA ASP A 358 12.42 -25.49 9.60
C ASP A 358 13.25 -25.14 10.85
N LYS A 359 14.00 -24.03 10.79
CA LYS A 359 14.82 -23.46 11.88
C LYS A 359 14.06 -23.30 13.21
N PHE A 360 12.80 -22.90 13.17
CA PHE A 360 12.02 -22.57 14.38
C PHE A 360 10.93 -23.61 14.69
N SER A 361 10.94 -24.75 14.02
CA SER A 361 9.92 -25.81 14.17
C SER A 361 9.74 -26.31 15.62
N HIS A 362 10.77 -26.24 16.45
CA HIS A 362 10.75 -26.65 17.86
C HIS A 362 10.13 -25.63 18.81
N TYR A 363 9.95 -24.37 18.40
CA TYR A 363 9.27 -23.36 19.21
C TYR A 363 7.82 -23.76 19.47
N ILE A 364 7.30 -23.37 20.63
CA ILE A 364 5.88 -23.60 20.95
C ILE A 364 5.01 -22.93 19.88
N HIS A 365 5.38 -21.72 19.46
CA HIS A 365 4.63 -20.99 18.46
C HIS A 365 4.46 -21.75 17.14
N TYR A 366 5.57 -22.06 16.46
CA TYR A 366 5.52 -22.68 15.13
C TYR A 366 5.03 -24.13 15.17
N SER A 367 5.34 -24.89 16.22
CA SER A 367 4.85 -26.28 16.37
C SER A 367 3.32 -26.36 16.49
N HIS A 368 2.68 -25.37 17.10
CA HIS A 368 1.22 -25.33 17.23
C HIS A 368 0.55 -24.73 15.99
N ILE A 369 1.15 -23.71 15.36
CA ILE A 369 0.67 -23.20 14.06
C ILE A 369 0.66 -24.29 12.99
N ALA A 370 1.70 -25.12 12.94
CA ALA A 370 1.76 -26.25 12.01
C ALA A 370 0.58 -27.23 12.19
N GLN A 371 0.02 -27.35 13.40
CA GLN A 371 -1.15 -28.18 13.68
C GLN A 371 -2.47 -27.52 13.24
N THR A 372 -2.56 -26.19 13.24
CA THR A 372 -3.77 -25.49 12.81
C THR A 372 -3.88 -25.40 11.29
N GLN A 373 -2.76 -25.22 10.58
CA GLN A 373 -2.74 -25.04 9.12
C GLN A 373 -3.55 -26.07 8.31
N PRO A 374 -3.43 -27.41 8.53
CA PRO A 374 -4.22 -28.39 7.78
C PRO A 374 -5.73 -28.31 8.05
N LEU A 375 -6.14 -27.81 9.23
CA LEU A 375 -7.54 -27.63 9.60
C LEU A 375 -8.21 -26.47 8.86
N ILE A 376 -7.41 -25.55 8.33
CA ILE A 376 -7.85 -24.24 7.85
C ILE A 376 -7.80 -24.19 6.31
N ASN A 377 -6.80 -24.82 5.70
CA ASN A 377 -6.50 -24.73 4.26
C ASN A 377 -7.63 -25.23 3.32
N LYS A 378 -8.51 -26.14 3.76
CA LYS A 378 -9.56 -26.73 2.91
C LYS A 378 -10.95 -26.10 3.10
N GLN A 379 -11.23 -25.53 4.27
CA GLN A 379 -12.58 -25.10 4.67
C GLN A 379 -12.79 -23.58 4.58
N LEU A 380 -11.74 -22.77 4.76
CA LEU A 380 -11.85 -21.30 4.77
C LEU A 380 -11.69 -20.64 3.38
N GLN A 381 -11.46 -21.41 2.32
CA GLN A 381 -11.44 -20.90 0.93
C GLN A 381 -12.84 -20.74 0.31
N GLN A 382 -13.90 -21.12 1.02
CA GLN A 382 -15.27 -20.92 0.55
C GLN A 382 -15.63 -19.42 0.57
N LYS A 383 -16.36 -18.96 -0.46
CA LYS A 383 -16.78 -17.55 -0.63
C LYS A 383 -17.69 -17.12 0.52
N ILE A 384 -17.12 -16.45 1.54
CA ILE A 384 -17.87 -15.93 2.68
C ILE A 384 -18.62 -14.66 2.23
N GLN A 385 -19.95 -14.63 2.36
CA GLN A 385 -20.75 -13.41 2.25
C GLN A 385 -20.46 -12.50 3.46
N LEU A 386 -20.68 -11.18 3.33
CA LEU A 386 -20.49 -10.26 4.45
C LEU A 386 -21.46 -10.64 5.59
N PRO A 387 -20.96 -10.93 6.82
CA PRO A 387 -21.81 -11.30 7.94
C PRO A 387 -22.67 -10.12 8.39
N LYS A 388 -23.83 -10.40 9.03
CA LYS A 388 -24.75 -9.36 9.53
C LYS A 388 -24.11 -8.46 10.59
N GLU A 389 -23.24 -9.03 11.41
CA GLU A 389 -22.39 -8.31 12.36
C GLU A 389 -20.97 -8.25 11.81
N VAL A 390 -20.45 -7.03 11.64
CA VAL A 390 -19.13 -6.76 11.06
C VAL A 390 -18.26 -6.08 12.10
N ASP A 391 -17.16 -6.72 12.50
CA ASP A 391 -16.28 -6.18 13.54
C ASP A 391 -15.55 -4.90 13.07
N SER A 392 -15.04 -4.90 11.85
CA SER A 392 -14.28 -3.79 11.27
C SER A 392 -14.50 -3.69 9.76
N LEU A 393 -14.84 -2.49 9.30
CA LEU A 393 -14.99 -2.16 7.89
C LEU A 393 -14.26 -0.85 7.58
N ILE A 394 -13.39 -0.87 6.58
CA ILE A 394 -12.76 0.33 6.02
C ILE A 394 -13.42 0.65 4.68
N ILE A 395 -13.92 1.87 4.52
CA ILE A 395 -14.50 2.38 3.28
C ILE A 395 -13.56 3.46 2.72
N PHE A 396 -13.02 3.21 1.53
CA PHE A 396 -12.26 4.18 0.75
C PHE A 396 -13.18 4.84 -0.26
N GLY A 397 -13.35 6.15 -0.11
CA GLY A 397 -14.24 7.00 -0.89
C GLY A 397 -15.66 7.06 -0.32
N VAL A 398 -16.08 8.28 0.02
CA VAL A 398 -17.44 8.65 0.41
C VAL A 398 -18.28 9.01 -0.80
N GLY A 399 -17.76 9.75 -1.79
CA GLY A 399 -18.59 10.28 -2.87
C GLY A 399 -19.79 11.06 -2.30
N LEU A 400 -21.03 10.68 -2.65
CA LEU A 400 -22.24 11.24 -2.01
C LEU A 400 -22.76 10.47 -0.79
N GLY A 401 -22.08 9.40 -0.36
CA GLY A 401 -22.33 8.69 0.92
C GLY A 401 -23.45 7.64 0.92
N LYS A 402 -24.20 7.48 -0.18
CA LYS A 402 -25.40 6.63 -0.20
C LYS A 402 -25.11 5.14 0.06
N HIS A 403 -24.00 4.62 -0.43
CA HIS A 403 -23.56 3.24 -0.13
C HIS A 403 -23.26 3.03 1.37
N ILE A 404 -22.75 4.06 2.05
CA ILE A 404 -22.46 4.01 3.50
C ILE A 404 -23.77 3.96 4.28
N GLN A 405 -24.75 4.78 3.90
CA GLN A 405 -26.10 4.72 4.46
C GLN A 405 -26.71 3.32 4.31
N LEU A 406 -26.70 2.77 3.09
CA LEU A 406 -27.24 1.44 2.81
C LEU A 406 -26.55 0.34 3.64
N LEU A 407 -25.22 0.38 3.76
CA LEU A 407 -24.46 -0.60 4.55
C LEU A 407 -24.82 -0.52 6.04
N THR A 408 -24.83 0.69 6.61
CA THR A 408 -25.10 0.91 8.04
C THR A 408 -26.58 0.70 8.43
N GLU A 409 -27.49 0.67 7.45
CA GLU A 409 -28.90 0.25 7.63
C GLU A 409 -29.08 -1.26 7.57
N GLN A 410 -28.27 -1.97 6.80
CA GLN A 410 -28.43 -3.41 6.57
C GLN A 410 -27.54 -4.30 7.47
N TYR A 411 -26.48 -3.73 8.03
CA TYR A 411 -25.43 -4.41 8.78
C TYR A 411 -25.05 -3.65 10.04
N GLN A 412 -24.71 -4.38 11.11
CA GLN A 412 -24.20 -3.81 12.35
C GLN A 412 -22.68 -3.79 12.31
N ILE A 413 -22.08 -2.61 12.15
CA ILE A 413 -20.64 -2.44 11.99
C ILE A 413 -20.05 -1.86 13.28
N SER A 414 -19.24 -2.63 14.01
CA SER A 414 -18.68 -2.19 15.30
C SER A 414 -17.66 -1.07 15.16
N ASN A 415 -16.76 -1.16 14.17
CA ASN A 415 -15.76 -0.15 13.88
C ASN A 415 -15.79 0.19 12.38
N LEU A 416 -16.28 1.37 12.04
CA LEU A 416 -16.37 1.86 10.66
C LEU A 416 -15.31 2.94 10.44
N TYR A 417 -14.35 2.66 9.56
CA TYR A 417 -13.33 3.62 9.15
C TYR A 417 -13.69 4.18 7.79
N ILE A 418 -13.75 5.49 7.67
CA ILE A 418 -14.16 6.18 6.44
C ILE A 418 -13.00 7.05 6.00
N CYS A 419 -12.48 6.77 4.81
CA CYS A 419 -11.36 7.47 4.21
C CYS A 419 -11.85 8.20 2.95
N GLU A 420 -11.92 9.53 2.98
CA GLU A 420 -12.29 10.35 1.81
C GLU A 420 -11.22 11.41 1.56
N PRO A 421 -10.36 11.22 0.54
CA PRO A 421 -9.30 12.16 0.24
C PRO A 421 -9.81 13.47 -0.39
N ASN A 422 -10.97 13.48 -1.06
CA ASN A 422 -11.54 14.67 -1.68
C ASN A 422 -12.60 15.35 -0.78
N LEU A 423 -12.25 16.49 -0.19
CA LEU A 423 -13.17 17.23 0.68
C LEU A 423 -14.43 17.74 -0.04
N ASP A 424 -14.37 17.99 -1.35
CA ASP A 424 -15.55 18.37 -2.13
C ASP A 424 -16.62 17.26 -2.08
N PHE A 425 -16.20 16.00 -2.09
CA PHE A 425 -17.10 14.85 -2.01
C PHE A 425 -17.73 14.74 -0.62
N PHE A 426 -16.91 14.80 0.44
CA PHE A 426 -17.45 14.72 1.79
C PHE A 426 -18.42 15.88 2.09
N ALA A 427 -18.06 17.11 1.73
CA ALA A 427 -18.92 18.28 1.90
C ALA A 427 -20.25 18.14 1.13
N ALA A 428 -20.19 17.71 -0.13
CA ALA A 428 -21.39 17.45 -0.93
C ALA A 428 -22.28 16.34 -0.34
N SER A 429 -21.67 15.30 0.24
CA SER A 429 -22.41 14.19 0.85
C SER A 429 -23.31 14.64 2.01
N LEU A 430 -22.97 15.74 2.70
CA LEU A 430 -23.77 16.28 3.81
C LEU A 430 -25.13 16.82 3.35
N ALA A 431 -25.30 17.14 2.07
CA ALA A 431 -26.58 17.58 1.54
C ALA A 431 -27.43 16.42 0.96
N VAL A 432 -26.90 15.18 0.95
CA VAL A 432 -27.52 14.02 0.28
C VAL A 432 -27.73 12.83 1.21
N THR A 433 -26.76 12.53 2.08
CA THR A 433 -26.78 11.38 2.99
C THR A 433 -27.10 11.82 4.41
N ASP A 434 -27.95 11.07 5.13
CA ASP A 434 -28.33 11.36 6.52
C ASP A 434 -27.24 10.93 7.51
N TRP A 435 -26.15 11.69 7.54
CA TRP A 435 -25.03 11.47 8.46
C TRP A 435 -25.44 11.61 9.93
N ALA A 436 -26.38 12.50 10.25
CA ALA A 436 -26.92 12.64 11.59
C ALA A 436 -27.51 11.31 12.09
N ALA A 437 -28.37 10.66 11.28
CA ALA A 437 -28.93 9.36 11.63
C ALA A 437 -27.86 8.26 11.75
N ILE A 438 -26.82 8.29 10.90
CA ILE A 438 -25.70 7.33 10.97
C ILE A 438 -24.94 7.49 12.29
N PHE A 439 -24.57 8.72 12.67
CA PHE A 439 -23.84 8.98 13.91
C PHE A 439 -24.67 8.68 15.16
N GLU A 440 -25.94 9.08 15.17
CA GLU A 440 -26.85 8.80 16.28
C GLU A 440 -27.09 7.30 16.47
N ARG A 441 -27.27 6.56 15.37
CA ARG A 441 -27.39 5.09 15.44
C ARG A 441 -26.11 4.45 15.96
N ALA A 442 -24.94 4.96 15.57
CA ALA A 442 -23.68 4.46 16.09
C ALA A 442 -23.56 4.71 17.60
N GLU A 443 -23.86 5.92 18.07
CA GLU A 443 -23.87 6.26 19.50
C GLU A 443 -24.84 5.37 20.30
N GLN A 444 -26.08 5.21 19.82
CA GLN A 444 -27.12 4.40 20.48
C GLN A 444 -26.74 2.93 20.62
N ASN A 445 -26.02 2.38 19.64
CA ASN A 445 -25.63 0.97 19.61
C ASN A 445 -24.18 0.74 20.09
N GLY A 446 -23.50 1.78 20.60
CA GLY A 446 -22.11 1.68 21.06
C GLY A 446 -21.10 1.37 19.95
N LEU A 447 -21.41 1.69 18.70
CA LEU A 447 -20.56 1.51 17.52
C LEU A 447 -19.63 2.72 17.35
N ARG A 448 -18.50 2.52 16.66
CA ARG A 448 -17.47 3.56 16.47
C ARG A 448 -17.33 3.91 15.00
N ILE A 449 -17.30 5.21 14.70
CA ILE A 449 -17.05 5.74 13.36
C ILE A 449 -15.80 6.62 13.42
N TYR A 450 -14.86 6.35 12.52
CA TYR A 450 -13.61 7.09 12.37
C TYR A 450 -13.59 7.78 11.01
N LEU A 451 -13.38 9.10 10.99
CA LEU A 451 -13.32 9.91 9.78
C LEU A 451 -11.86 10.30 9.50
N ASN A 452 -11.34 9.89 8.35
CA ASN A 452 -10.06 10.32 7.80
C ASN A 452 -10.34 11.07 6.49
N LEU A 453 -10.30 12.40 6.55
CA LEU A 453 -10.76 13.28 5.49
C LEU A 453 -9.61 14.15 4.98
N GLY A 454 -9.48 14.23 3.65
CA GLY A 454 -8.37 14.93 2.99
C GLY A 454 -7.12 14.06 2.79
N GLY A 455 -6.07 14.68 2.24
CA GLY A 455 -4.78 14.03 1.98
C GLY A 455 -4.78 13.10 0.76
N ASP A 456 -3.69 12.35 0.57
CA ASP A 456 -3.50 11.42 -0.55
C ASP A 456 -3.50 9.94 -0.12
N GLY A 457 -3.82 9.68 1.15
CA GLY A 457 -3.85 8.35 1.75
C GLY A 457 -2.51 7.81 2.25
N SER A 458 -1.40 8.55 2.09
CA SER A 458 -0.07 8.15 2.57
C SER A 458 0.03 7.92 4.08
N THR A 459 -0.90 8.45 4.87
CA THR A 459 -0.93 8.31 6.34
C THR A 459 -1.91 7.25 6.84
N TYR A 460 -2.69 6.61 5.96
CA TYR A 460 -3.78 5.71 6.36
C TYR A 460 -3.35 4.63 7.36
N PHE A 461 -2.20 4.01 7.14
CA PHE A 461 -1.69 3.00 8.07
C PHE A 461 -1.50 3.56 9.49
N TYR A 462 -0.81 4.68 9.62
CA TYR A 462 -0.56 5.31 10.91
C TYR A 462 -1.84 5.75 11.62
N ASP A 463 -2.76 6.34 10.86
CA ASP A 463 -4.04 6.83 11.39
C ASP A 463 -4.92 5.67 11.90
N LEU A 464 -4.87 4.51 11.23
CA LEU A 464 -5.64 3.33 11.61
C LEU A 464 -4.96 2.50 12.72
N MET A 465 -3.62 2.42 12.75
CA MET A 465 -2.87 1.59 13.71
C MET A 465 -3.16 1.95 15.17
N ALA A 466 -3.22 3.24 15.48
CA ALA A 466 -3.52 3.70 16.84
C ALA A 466 -4.86 3.17 17.36
N GLN A 467 -5.83 2.92 16.46
CA GLN A 467 -7.15 2.42 16.80
C GLN A 467 -7.16 0.89 16.95
N PHE A 468 -6.45 0.16 16.08
CA PHE A 468 -6.35 -1.30 16.18
C PHE A 468 -5.72 -1.75 17.51
N TYR A 469 -4.71 -1.03 18.02
CA TYR A 469 -4.12 -1.36 19.32
C TYR A 469 -5.10 -1.19 20.50
N GLN A 470 -6.11 -0.32 20.39
CA GLN A 470 -7.13 -0.16 21.44
C GLN A 470 -8.15 -1.30 21.48
N VAL A 471 -8.49 -1.86 20.32
CA VAL A 471 -9.48 -2.94 20.18
C VAL A 471 -8.83 -4.33 20.26
N GLY A 472 -7.51 -4.40 20.01
CA GLY A 472 -6.71 -5.61 19.92
C GLY A 472 -6.31 -5.88 18.46
N ALA A 473 -5.02 -6.10 18.21
CA ALA A 473 -4.47 -6.23 16.86
C ALA A 473 -5.07 -7.43 16.08
N TYR A 474 -5.62 -8.42 16.78
CA TYR A 474 -6.36 -9.53 16.16
C TYR A 474 -7.58 -9.08 15.33
N SER A 475 -8.17 -7.92 15.63
CA SER A 475 -9.29 -7.35 14.86
C SER A 475 -8.91 -7.02 13.42
N ILE A 476 -7.62 -6.77 13.13
CA ILE A 476 -7.10 -6.57 11.77
C ILE A 476 -7.41 -7.79 10.89
N ALA A 477 -7.31 -9.00 11.45
CA ALA A 477 -7.57 -10.24 10.71
C ALA A 477 -9.04 -10.40 10.27
N ASN A 478 -9.97 -9.62 10.85
CA ASN A 478 -11.38 -9.58 10.46
C ASN A 478 -11.81 -8.22 9.90
N THR A 479 -10.87 -7.47 9.31
CA THR A 479 -11.16 -6.18 8.67
C THR A 479 -11.55 -6.36 7.21
N TYR A 480 -12.75 -5.89 6.87
CA TYR A 480 -13.22 -5.83 5.48
C TYR A 480 -12.86 -4.49 4.85
N MET A 481 -12.61 -4.49 3.54
CA MET A 481 -12.26 -3.27 2.82
C MET A 481 -13.17 -3.07 1.60
N LEU A 482 -13.84 -1.91 1.55
CA LEU A 482 -14.62 -1.47 0.40
C LEU A 482 -13.94 -0.25 -0.23
N CYS A 483 -13.67 -0.32 -1.52
CA CYS A 483 -13.31 0.85 -2.32
C CYS A 483 -14.54 1.22 -3.15
N SER A 484 -15.00 2.48 -3.11
CA SER A 484 -16.25 2.91 -3.76
C SER A 484 -16.02 3.54 -5.14
N TYR A 485 -14.85 4.15 -5.36
CA TYR A 485 -14.43 4.70 -6.64
C TYR A 485 -12.94 4.52 -6.86
N PHE A 486 -12.50 4.57 -8.11
CA PHE A 486 -11.08 4.47 -8.42
C PHE A 486 -10.44 5.85 -8.38
N ASN A 487 -9.28 5.92 -7.75
CA ASN A 487 -8.33 7.00 -7.92
C ASN A 487 -6.93 6.37 -7.79
N GLN A 488 -6.00 6.73 -8.68
CA GLN A 488 -4.68 6.10 -8.76
C GLN A 488 -3.88 6.19 -7.45
N LYS A 489 -3.83 7.36 -6.80
CA LYS A 489 -3.09 7.51 -5.54
C LYS A 489 -3.78 6.78 -4.39
N MET A 490 -5.10 6.85 -4.32
CA MET A 490 -5.88 6.11 -3.31
C MET A 490 -5.70 4.59 -3.48
N HIS A 491 -5.67 4.08 -4.71
CA HIS A 491 -5.45 2.67 -4.98
C HIS A 491 -4.06 2.22 -4.54
N LYS A 492 -3.03 3.04 -4.77
CA LYS A 492 -1.68 2.81 -4.23
C LYS A 492 -1.68 2.80 -2.70
N ALA A 493 -2.29 3.79 -2.07
CA ALA A 493 -2.40 3.88 -0.61
C ALA A 493 -3.13 2.67 0.01
N ILE A 494 -4.18 2.16 -0.66
CA ILE A 494 -4.87 0.93 -0.25
C ILE A 494 -3.93 -0.27 -0.34
N ALA A 495 -3.14 -0.39 -1.42
CA ALA A 495 -2.18 -1.49 -1.59
C ALA A 495 -1.07 -1.43 -0.53
N ASP A 496 -0.54 -0.23 -0.26
CA ASP A 496 0.48 0.02 0.76
C ASP A 496 -0.06 -0.33 2.16
N LEU A 497 -1.24 0.19 2.53
CA LEU A 497 -1.90 -0.14 3.78
C LEU A 497 -2.07 -1.66 3.96
N ARG A 498 -2.49 -2.37 2.91
CA ARG A 498 -2.65 -3.84 2.97
C ARG A 498 -1.33 -4.55 3.19
N ALA A 499 -0.27 -4.15 2.50
CA ALA A 499 1.06 -4.71 2.68
C ALA A 499 1.55 -4.48 4.12
N GLU A 500 1.33 -3.27 4.66
CA GLU A 500 1.75 -2.90 6.00
C GLU A 500 0.94 -3.64 7.09
N LEU A 501 -0.39 -3.75 6.93
CA LEU A 501 -1.24 -4.59 7.80
C LEU A 501 -0.81 -6.07 7.79
N LYS A 502 -0.39 -6.58 6.62
CA LYS A 502 0.15 -7.94 6.48
C LYS A 502 1.42 -8.13 7.31
N VAL A 503 2.34 -7.16 7.26
CA VAL A 503 3.58 -7.18 8.03
C VAL A 503 3.32 -7.12 9.53
N VAL A 504 2.40 -6.27 10.00
CA VAL A 504 2.05 -6.17 11.44
C VAL A 504 1.54 -7.49 12.01
N LEU A 505 0.67 -8.19 11.28
CA LEU A 505 0.15 -9.49 11.70
C LEU A 505 1.21 -10.61 11.58
N ALA A 506 2.10 -10.52 10.60
CA ALA A 506 3.13 -11.53 10.36
C ALA A 506 4.34 -11.42 11.30
N LEU A 507 4.71 -10.21 11.75
CA LEU A 507 5.90 -9.93 12.56
C LEU A 507 5.57 -9.57 14.02
N GLY A 508 4.34 -9.81 14.48
CA GLY A 508 3.98 -9.65 15.89
C GLY A 508 4.80 -10.58 16.80
N GLU A 509 5.06 -10.15 18.04
CA GLU A 509 5.74 -11.01 19.01
C GLU A 509 4.91 -12.28 19.29
N TYR A 510 5.58 -13.39 19.54
CA TYR A 510 4.97 -14.63 20.02
C TYR A 510 5.61 -15.06 21.33
N TYR A 511 5.04 -16.10 21.96
CA TYR A 511 5.41 -16.53 23.30
C TYR A 511 6.92 -16.77 23.45
N ASP A 512 7.52 -17.54 22.54
CA ASP A 512 8.94 -17.86 22.60
C ASP A 512 9.79 -16.58 22.49
N HIS A 513 9.44 -15.63 21.60
CA HIS A 513 10.09 -14.32 21.50
C HIS A 513 10.03 -13.54 22.81
N CYS A 514 8.85 -13.41 23.42
CA CYS A 514 8.68 -12.71 24.69
C CYS A 514 9.46 -13.36 25.83
N ARG A 515 9.34 -14.69 25.96
CA ARG A 515 10.02 -15.49 26.99
C ARG A 515 11.53 -15.32 26.91
N TYR A 516 12.11 -15.62 25.76
CA TYR A 516 13.55 -15.52 25.58
C TYR A 516 14.01 -14.06 25.71
N GLY A 517 13.17 -13.09 25.35
CA GLY A 517 13.50 -11.68 25.45
C GLY A 517 13.66 -11.26 26.91
N ILE A 518 12.78 -11.75 27.79
CA ILE A 518 12.88 -11.55 29.24
C ILE A 518 14.16 -12.21 29.78
N ALA A 519 14.44 -13.47 29.40
CA ALA A 519 15.62 -14.20 29.87
C ALA A 519 16.95 -13.55 29.42
N HIS A 520 17.03 -13.15 28.15
CA HIS A 520 18.21 -12.50 27.57
C HIS A 520 18.42 -11.09 28.12
N THR A 521 17.33 -10.33 28.32
CA THR A 521 17.40 -9.00 28.97
C THR A 521 17.86 -9.14 30.42
N TYR A 522 17.31 -10.10 31.17
CA TYR A 522 17.78 -10.42 32.53
C TYR A 522 19.28 -10.70 32.54
N ASN A 523 19.76 -11.57 31.65
CA ASN A 523 21.17 -11.92 31.57
C ASN A 523 22.03 -10.69 31.23
N SER A 524 21.60 -9.86 30.27
CA SER A 524 22.33 -8.65 29.91
C SER A 524 22.48 -7.67 31.07
N VAL A 525 21.42 -7.47 31.86
CA VAL A 525 21.50 -6.65 33.08
C VAL A 525 22.43 -7.30 34.10
N ALA A 526 22.31 -8.62 34.33
CA ALA A 526 23.13 -9.35 35.31
C ALA A 526 24.63 -9.41 34.95
N LYS A 527 24.97 -9.46 33.66
CA LYS A 527 26.34 -9.51 33.11
C LYS A 527 27.00 -8.14 32.94
N GLN A 528 26.40 -7.08 33.48
CA GLN A 528 26.92 -5.71 33.40
C GLN A 528 27.08 -5.21 31.94
N HIS A 529 26.24 -5.69 31.02
CA HIS A 529 26.14 -5.03 29.71
C HIS A 529 25.67 -3.58 29.92
N ARG A 530 26.19 -2.66 29.13
CA ARG A 530 25.98 -1.22 29.35
C ARG A 530 24.79 -0.76 28.54
N PHE A 531 23.89 0.00 29.16
CA PHE A 531 22.67 0.49 28.53
C PHE A 531 22.75 2.00 28.28
N LEU A 532 22.34 2.44 27.09
CA LEU A 532 22.40 3.85 26.70
C LEU A 532 21.43 4.68 27.55
N GLN A 533 21.91 5.80 28.08
CA GLN A 533 21.08 6.74 28.83
C GLN A 533 20.11 7.47 27.88
N TYR A 534 18.87 7.64 28.33
CA TYR A 534 17.86 8.41 27.59
C TYR A 534 18.28 9.87 27.45
N ASP A 535 18.69 10.53 28.54
CA ASP A 535 19.18 11.90 28.47
C ASP A 535 20.58 11.94 27.84
N ASN A 536 20.75 12.78 26.81
CA ASN A 536 22.02 12.98 26.13
C ASN A 536 22.73 14.28 26.52
N SER A 537 22.19 15.04 27.48
CA SER A 537 22.73 16.34 27.89
C SER A 537 24.21 16.29 28.28
N SER A 538 24.66 15.18 28.88
CA SER A 538 26.02 14.95 29.35
C SER A 538 27.05 14.68 28.23
N TYR A 539 26.62 14.14 27.08
CA TYR A 539 27.53 13.72 26.00
C TYR A 539 27.26 14.34 24.62
N ARG A 540 26.15 15.08 24.44
CA ARG A 540 25.74 15.67 23.14
C ARG A 540 26.78 16.60 22.48
N ASN A 541 27.75 17.08 23.24
CA ASN A 541 28.80 17.99 22.76
C ASN A 541 30.17 17.30 22.63
N LEU A 542 30.28 16.00 22.87
CA LEU A 542 31.57 15.30 22.80
C LEU A 542 32.10 15.26 21.35
N PRO A 543 33.42 15.48 21.14
CA PRO A 543 34.01 15.47 19.80
C PRO A 543 33.80 14.16 19.03
N ALA A 544 33.64 13.03 19.74
CA ALA A 544 33.35 11.73 19.14
C ALA A 544 32.14 11.76 18.19
N LEU A 545 31.10 12.56 18.50
CA LEU A 545 29.88 12.65 17.69
C LEU A 545 30.10 13.36 16.33
N ASN A 546 31.27 13.96 16.13
CA ASN A 546 31.69 14.56 14.85
C ASN A 546 32.47 13.58 13.97
N LEU A 547 32.76 12.36 14.44
CA LEU A 547 33.39 11.33 13.60
C LEU A 547 32.44 10.91 12.47
N PRO A 548 32.92 10.76 11.23
CA PRO A 548 32.16 10.13 10.15
C PRO A 548 31.79 8.70 10.51
N VAL A 549 30.51 8.34 10.37
CA VAL A 549 30.02 6.99 10.65
C VAL A 549 29.82 6.22 9.35
N PHE A 550 30.57 5.15 9.17
CA PHE A 550 30.43 4.21 8.08
C PHE A 550 29.56 3.05 8.55
N ILE A 551 28.32 2.99 8.03
CA ILE A 551 27.38 1.90 8.28
C ILE A 551 27.54 0.90 7.14
N VAL A 552 28.02 -0.29 7.48
CA VAL A 552 28.38 -1.32 6.49
C VAL A 552 27.40 -2.48 6.57
N GLY A 553 26.48 -2.55 5.63
CA GLY A 553 25.64 -3.72 5.35
C GLY A 553 26.36 -4.74 4.46
N ASN A 554 25.66 -5.82 4.07
CA ASN A 554 26.23 -6.92 3.28
C ASN A 554 25.57 -7.09 1.90
N GLY A 555 25.03 -6.00 1.36
CA GLY A 555 24.50 -5.96 0.00
C GLY A 555 25.62 -6.14 -1.05
N PRO A 556 25.31 -6.66 -2.25
CA PRO A 556 26.26 -6.85 -3.34
C PRO A 556 27.15 -5.62 -3.65
N SER A 557 26.63 -4.40 -3.49
CA SER A 557 27.40 -3.19 -3.78
C SER A 557 28.60 -2.96 -2.84
N LEU A 558 28.68 -3.71 -1.73
CA LEU A 558 29.83 -3.70 -0.83
C LEU A 558 31.13 -4.11 -1.54
N ASP A 559 31.06 -5.02 -2.50
CA ASP A 559 32.24 -5.58 -3.20
C ASP A 559 33.06 -4.47 -3.88
N GLY A 560 32.38 -3.44 -4.43
CA GLY A 560 33.02 -2.27 -5.04
C GLY A 560 33.60 -1.27 -4.05
N SER A 561 33.34 -1.43 -2.75
CA SER A 561 33.68 -0.46 -1.71
C SER A 561 34.85 -0.89 -0.81
N PHE A 562 35.29 -2.15 -0.85
CA PHE A 562 36.31 -2.68 0.08
C PHE A 562 37.63 -1.89 0.07
N ALA A 563 38.14 -1.55 -1.12
CA ALA A 563 39.39 -0.78 -1.24
C ALA A 563 39.29 0.58 -0.52
N TYR A 564 38.16 1.27 -0.70
CA TYR A 564 37.90 2.56 -0.06
C TYR A 564 37.75 2.42 1.47
N LEU A 565 37.01 1.40 1.92
CA LEU A 565 36.86 1.10 3.35
C LEU A 565 38.22 0.82 4.02
N GLN A 566 39.11 0.09 3.34
CA GLN A 566 40.44 -0.23 3.83
C GLN A 566 41.34 1.01 3.92
N GLU A 567 41.35 1.87 2.89
CA GLU A 567 42.15 3.09 2.85
C GLU A 567 41.79 4.08 3.99
N HIS A 568 40.50 4.19 4.30
CA HIS A 568 39.99 5.20 5.24
C HIS A 568 39.68 4.64 6.63
N ARG A 569 39.98 3.38 6.90
CA ARG A 569 39.55 2.66 8.09
C ARG A 569 39.86 3.39 9.40
N ASP A 570 41.07 3.92 9.54
CA ASP A 570 41.53 4.54 10.79
C ASP A 570 40.93 5.93 11.05
N LYS A 571 40.33 6.55 10.02
CA LYS A 571 39.80 7.92 10.06
C LYS A 571 38.32 8.00 10.41
N VAL A 572 37.63 6.87 10.39
CA VAL A 572 36.16 6.80 10.49
C VAL A 572 35.74 5.87 11.61
N LEU A 573 34.50 6.06 12.07
CA LEU A 573 33.82 5.06 12.89
C LEU A 573 33.17 4.03 11.97
N LEU A 574 33.67 2.80 11.93
CA LEU A 574 33.13 1.73 11.10
C LEU A 574 32.24 0.80 11.93
N ILE A 575 30.97 0.68 11.53
CA ILE A 575 29.98 -0.20 12.15
C ILE A 575 29.57 -1.28 11.16
N SER A 576 29.91 -2.54 11.48
CA SER A 576 29.50 -3.71 10.71
C SER A 576 28.10 -4.15 11.08
N CYS A 577 27.22 -4.38 10.09
CA CYS A 577 25.84 -4.82 10.31
C CYS A 577 25.67 -6.29 9.92
N GLY A 578 25.34 -7.16 10.89
CA GLY A 578 25.01 -8.55 10.62
C GLY A 578 26.11 -9.30 9.86
N THR A 579 25.73 -10.02 8.81
CA THR A 579 26.65 -10.86 8.03
C THR A 579 27.77 -10.11 7.29
N ALA A 580 27.78 -8.77 7.29
CA ALA A 580 28.90 -7.98 6.79
C ALA A 580 30.21 -8.24 7.57
N LEU A 581 30.11 -8.70 8.82
CA LEU A 581 31.28 -8.93 9.68
C LEU A 581 32.26 -9.93 9.06
N TYR A 582 31.73 -11.01 8.50
CA TYR A 582 32.52 -12.06 7.88
C TYR A 582 33.20 -11.58 6.59
N SER A 583 32.48 -10.80 5.76
CA SER A 583 33.03 -10.19 4.54
C SER A 583 34.18 -9.22 4.87
N LEU A 584 34.00 -8.39 5.90
CA LEU A 584 35.03 -7.46 6.39
C LEU A 584 36.25 -8.20 6.95
N TYR A 585 36.04 -9.27 7.73
CA TYR A 585 37.11 -10.13 8.25
C TYR A 585 37.96 -10.72 7.12
N LYS A 586 37.33 -11.29 6.07
CA LYS A 586 38.04 -11.82 4.89
C LYS A 586 38.89 -10.78 4.16
N MET A 587 38.47 -9.51 4.19
CA MET A 587 39.19 -8.40 3.57
C MET A 587 40.19 -7.73 4.52
N GLY A 588 40.37 -8.24 5.74
CA GLY A 588 41.30 -7.70 6.73
C GLY A 588 40.87 -6.35 7.31
N ILE A 589 39.57 -6.02 7.28
CA ILE A 589 39.01 -4.77 7.79
C ILE A 589 38.34 -5.03 9.14
N LYS A 590 38.95 -4.57 10.23
CA LYS A 590 38.39 -4.74 11.59
C LYS A 590 37.42 -3.61 11.94
N PRO A 591 36.12 -3.80 12.16
CA PRO A 591 35.19 -2.72 12.55
C PRO A 591 35.45 -2.18 13.96
N ASP A 592 34.93 -0.99 14.29
CA ASP A 592 34.95 -0.46 15.67
C ASP A 592 33.79 -1.06 16.48
N PHE A 593 32.63 -1.15 15.84
CA PHE A 593 31.44 -1.81 16.37
C PHE A 593 30.94 -2.86 15.39
N HIS A 594 30.43 -3.96 15.93
CA HIS A 594 29.57 -4.87 15.20
C HIS A 594 28.15 -4.77 15.79
N ALA A 595 27.14 -4.95 14.94
CA ALA A 595 25.75 -4.82 15.32
C ALA A 595 24.97 -6.09 14.98
N GLU A 596 24.08 -6.47 15.90
CA GLU A 596 23.12 -7.55 15.73
C GLU A 596 21.76 -7.17 16.30
N VAL A 597 20.68 -7.68 15.72
CA VAL A 597 19.31 -7.44 16.20
C VAL A 597 18.55 -8.73 16.48
N GLU A 598 19.01 -9.86 15.92
CA GLU A 598 18.36 -11.15 16.13
C GLU A 598 18.59 -11.67 17.55
N GLN A 599 17.49 -12.13 18.16
CA GLN A 599 17.47 -12.66 19.52
C GLN A 599 17.83 -14.15 19.59
N ASN A 600 17.66 -14.88 18.48
CA ASN A 600 17.89 -16.31 18.44
C ASN A 600 19.39 -16.65 18.41
N ARG A 601 19.74 -17.84 18.87
CA ARG A 601 21.12 -18.34 19.00
C ARG A 601 21.78 -18.62 17.65
N SER A 602 21.05 -18.60 16.53
CA SER A 602 21.66 -18.81 15.21
C SER A 602 22.71 -17.75 14.86
N THR A 603 22.55 -16.53 15.37
CA THR A 603 23.52 -15.44 15.17
C THR A 603 24.90 -15.81 15.71
N PHE A 604 24.97 -16.50 16.85
CA PHE A 604 26.21 -17.07 17.39
C PHE A 604 26.84 -18.05 16.39
N CYS A 605 26.04 -18.90 15.74
CA CYS A 605 26.52 -19.87 14.75
C CYS A 605 27.08 -19.20 13.50
N TRP A 606 26.44 -18.12 13.03
CA TRP A 606 26.90 -17.32 11.89
C TRP A 606 28.18 -16.55 12.19
N ILE A 607 28.25 -15.87 13.33
CA ILE A 607 29.46 -15.12 13.74
C ILE A 607 30.61 -16.08 14.04
N GLY A 608 30.31 -17.26 14.57
CA GLY A 608 31.28 -18.33 14.80
C GLY A 608 32.02 -18.83 13.55
N GLN A 609 31.59 -18.44 12.34
CA GLN A 609 32.36 -18.66 11.11
C GLN A 609 33.66 -17.82 11.06
N VAL A 610 33.75 -16.76 11.87
CA VAL A 610 34.99 -16.02 12.09
C VAL A 610 35.85 -16.81 13.08
N ASP A 611 36.75 -17.64 12.55
CA ASP A 611 37.69 -18.47 13.33
C ASP A 611 38.87 -17.64 13.88
N ASP A 612 38.55 -16.52 14.53
CA ASP A 612 39.50 -15.63 15.19
C ASP A 612 38.84 -14.96 16.40
N THR A 613 38.96 -15.60 17.55
CA THR A 613 38.39 -15.10 18.81
C THR A 613 39.01 -13.77 19.22
N GLN A 614 40.29 -13.53 18.93
CA GLN A 614 40.95 -12.28 19.31
C GLN A 614 40.41 -11.11 18.47
N TYR A 615 40.18 -11.33 17.18
CA TYR A 615 39.52 -10.36 16.31
C TYR A 615 38.15 -9.95 16.86
N LEU A 616 37.32 -10.91 17.27
CA LEU A 616 36.00 -10.63 17.87
C LEU A 616 36.13 -9.88 19.22
N LYS A 617 37.11 -10.25 20.05
CA LYS A 617 37.40 -9.62 21.35
C LYS A 617 38.01 -8.23 21.26
N ASP A 618 38.40 -7.78 20.08
CA ASP A 618 38.79 -6.39 19.82
C ASP A 618 37.60 -5.50 19.44
N ILE A 619 36.46 -6.08 19.08
CA ILE A 619 35.27 -5.38 18.56
C ILE A 619 34.22 -5.23 19.68
N ARG A 620 33.56 -4.08 19.74
CA ARG A 620 32.41 -3.87 20.64
C ARG A 620 31.09 -4.23 19.94
N LEU A 621 30.16 -4.85 20.66
CA LEU A 621 28.84 -5.17 20.14
C LEU A 621 27.84 -4.05 20.47
N ILE A 622 27.09 -3.58 19.48
CA ILE A 622 25.89 -2.75 19.68
C ILE A 622 24.65 -3.57 19.35
N SER A 623 23.64 -3.53 20.22
CA SER A 623 22.40 -4.29 20.02
C SER A 623 21.24 -3.68 20.82
N VAL A 624 20.13 -4.41 20.86
CA VAL A 624 18.98 -4.15 21.74
C VAL A 624 18.94 -5.21 22.85
N ASN A 625 18.12 -4.98 23.88
CA ASN A 625 18.04 -5.79 25.10
C ASN A 625 17.83 -7.30 24.90
N GLY A 626 17.26 -7.74 23.77
CA GLY A 626 16.99 -9.14 23.46
C GLY A 626 18.18 -9.97 22.93
N ILE A 627 19.38 -9.40 22.82
CA ILE A 627 20.55 -10.11 22.25
C ILE A 627 20.86 -11.43 22.96
N HIS A 628 21.17 -12.48 22.19
CA HIS A 628 21.50 -13.78 22.75
C HIS A 628 22.78 -13.72 23.61
N PRO A 629 22.80 -14.33 24.81
CA PRO A 629 23.97 -14.37 25.70
C PRO A 629 25.26 -14.89 25.02
N ASP A 630 25.21 -16.04 24.36
CA ASP A 630 26.37 -16.60 23.65
C ASP A 630 26.92 -15.65 22.58
N THR A 631 26.05 -14.92 21.87
CA THR A 631 26.48 -13.94 20.86
C THR A 631 27.18 -12.76 21.53
N ALA A 632 26.61 -12.23 22.61
CA ALA A 632 27.20 -11.13 23.36
C ALA A 632 28.58 -11.48 23.93
N ASP A 633 28.74 -12.71 24.43
CA ASP A 633 29.98 -13.22 25.01
C ASP A 633 31.13 -13.35 23.99
N LEU A 634 30.89 -13.25 22.67
CA LEU A 634 31.94 -13.25 21.65
C LEU A 634 32.74 -11.94 21.62
N PHE A 635 32.13 -10.81 22.00
CA PHE A 635 32.69 -9.48 21.78
C PHE A 635 33.39 -8.91 23.01
N LYS A 636 34.08 -7.78 22.84
CA LYS A 636 34.81 -7.07 23.90
C LYS A 636 33.89 -6.56 25.02
N GLU A 637 32.81 -5.90 24.61
CA GLU A 637 31.87 -5.16 25.44
C GLU A 637 30.55 -5.06 24.68
N THR A 638 29.43 -5.13 25.40
CA THR A 638 28.08 -5.11 24.81
C THR A 638 27.34 -3.84 25.24
N LEU A 639 26.89 -3.07 24.24
CA LEU A 639 26.26 -1.77 24.38
C LEU A 639 24.82 -1.79 23.86
N LEU A 640 23.86 -1.62 24.76
CA LEU A 640 22.45 -1.92 24.49
C LEU A 640 21.56 -0.68 24.55
N CYS A 641 20.51 -0.69 23.74
CA CYS A 641 19.31 0.12 23.91
C CYS A 641 18.10 -0.77 24.17
N PHE A 642 16.96 -0.16 24.53
CA PHE A 642 15.68 -0.84 24.40
C PHE A 642 15.13 -0.77 22.98
N LYS A 643 14.37 -1.80 22.59
CA LYS A 643 13.59 -1.82 21.36
C LYS A 643 12.13 -1.52 21.68
N ASP A 644 11.58 -0.46 21.11
CA ASP A 644 10.21 -0.06 21.37
C ASP A 644 9.22 -1.14 20.92
N GLY A 645 8.14 -1.27 21.69
CA GLY A 645 7.03 -2.17 21.36
C GLY A 645 7.23 -3.62 21.83
N GLU A 646 8.42 -4.00 22.31
CA GLU A 646 8.67 -5.37 22.78
C GLU A 646 8.19 -5.60 24.23
N SER A 647 7.65 -6.78 24.49
CA SER A 647 7.16 -7.18 25.81
C SER A 647 8.29 -7.24 26.83
N SER A 648 9.47 -7.70 26.42
CA SER A 648 10.68 -7.73 27.25
C SER A 648 11.13 -6.31 27.63
N THR A 649 11.16 -5.39 26.67
CA THR A 649 11.43 -3.96 26.90
C THR A 649 10.48 -3.38 27.93
N ASN A 650 9.16 -3.53 27.69
CA ASN A 650 8.14 -2.98 28.58
C ASN A 650 8.24 -3.53 30.01
N PHE A 651 8.58 -4.82 30.16
CA PHE A 651 8.76 -5.48 31.45
C PHE A 651 9.92 -4.85 32.25
N PHE A 652 11.08 -4.63 31.64
CA PHE A 652 12.25 -4.06 32.32
C PHE A 652 12.17 -2.53 32.46
N ASP A 653 11.81 -1.82 31.40
CA ASP A 653 11.80 -0.35 31.35
C ASP A 653 10.89 0.27 32.42
N THR A 654 9.66 -0.25 32.55
CA THR A 654 8.70 0.22 33.57
C THR A 654 9.26 0.09 34.98
N ARG A 655 10.04 -0.96 35.25
CA ARG A 655 10.60 -1.23 36.59
C ARG A 655 11.87 -0.45 36.84
N LEU A 656 12.73 -0.29 35.84
CA LEU A 656 13.95 0.52 35.92
C LEU A 656 13.62 2.01 36.09
N LYS A 657 12.61 2.52 35.38
CA LYS A 657 12.14 3.92 35.52
C LYS A 657 11.68 4.22 36.95
N LYS A 658 11.03 3.28 37.63
CA LYS A 658 10.65 3.43 39.07
C LYS A 658 11.85 3.55 40.00
N GLN A 659 13.02 3.11 39.56
CA GLN A 659 14.29 3.22 40.29
C GLN A 659 15.15 4.40 39.80
N GLY A 660 14.61 5.29 38.95
CA GLY A 660 15.32 6.44 38.40
C GLY A 660 16.29 6.11 37.25
N VAL A 661 16.23 4.89 36.71
CA VAL A 661 17.05 4.47 35.56
C VAL A 661 16.23 4.66 34.28
N HIS A 662 16.71 5.50 33.37
CA HIS A 662 16.04 5.88 32.14
C HIS A 662 16.88 5.49 30.93
N ILE A 663 16.58 4.33 30.35
CA ILE A 663 17.30 3.78 29.20
C ILE A 663 16.70 4.34 27.90
N ALA A 664 17.54 4.62 26.91
CA ALA A 664 17.10 5.01 25.58
C ALA A 664 16.41 3.86 24.85
N SER A 665 15.32 4.17 24.16
CA SER A 665 14.57 3.20 23.36
C SER A 665 14.51 3.62 21.89
N LEU A 666 14.47 2.63 21.00
CA LEU A 666 14.56 2.80 19.55
C LEU A 666 13.26 2.35 18.86
N SER A 667 12.62 3.29 18.15
CA SER A 667 11.32 3.07 17.48
C SER A 667 11.43 2.52 16.05
N TYR A 668 12.63 2.58 15.44
CA TYR A 668 12.86 2.26 14.03
C TYR A 668 14.01 1.26 13.85
N ALA A 669 14.27 0.41 14.85
CA ALA A 669 15.41 -0.52 14.87
C ALA A 669 15.16 -1.87 14.15
N TYR A 670 14.19 -1.94 13.24
CA TYR A 670 13.74 -3.15 12.54
C TYR A 670 13.36 -2.81 11.09
N PRO A 671 13.15 -3.78 10.18
CA PRO A 671 13.38 -5.23 10.33
C PRO A 671 14.84 -5.66 10.18
N THR A 672 15.73 -4.81 9.68
CA THR A 672 17.14 -5.18 9.42
C THR A 672 18.12 -4.62 10.45
N VAL A 673 19.31 -5.21 10.54
CA VAL A 673 20.40 -4.68 11.37
C VAL A 673 20.81 -3.26 10.95
N THR A 674 20.73 -2.92 9.66
CA THR A 674 21.03 -1.55 9.19
C THR A 674 20.03 -0.52 9.72
N ASN A 675 18.75 -0.90 9.92
CA ASN A 675 17.77 -0.06 10.61
C ASN A 675 18.17 0.21 12.06
N LEU A 676 18.56 -0.85 12.79
CA LEU A 676 19.10 -0.74 14.15
C LEU A 676 20.27 0.25 14.21
N VAL A 677 21.29 0.05 13.38
CA VAL A 677 22.51 0.86 13.45
C VAL A 677 22.24 2.32 13.17
N LEU A 678 21.48 2.64 12.11
CA LEU A 678 21.17 4.03 11.80
C LEU A 678 20.36 4.67 12.93
N ASN A 679 19.30 4.01 13.42
CA ASN A 679 18.48 4.57 14.48
C ASN A 679 19.26 4.74 15.79
N TYR A 680 20.10 3.77 16.16
CA TYR A 680 20.96 3.80 17.33
C TYR A 680 21.97 4.96 17.27
N ALA A 681 22.67 5.10 16.14
CA ALA A 681 23.68 6.14 15.97
C ALA A 681 23.06 7.54 15.86
N LEU A 682 21.87 7.66 15.27
CA LEU A 682 21.06 8.88 15.33
C LEU A 682 20.69 9.25 16.77
N ARG A 683 20.31 8.27 17.60
CA ARG A 683 19.98 8.45 19.02
C ARG A 683 21.19 8.91 19.85
N LEU A 684 22.37 8.35 19.60
CA LEU A 684 23.63 8.79 20.21
C LEU A 684 24.00 10.23 19.87
N GLY A 685 23.60 10.73 18.70
CA GLY A 685 23.85 12.11 18.28
C GLY A 685 24.89 12.29 17.17
N PHE A 686 25.33 11.22 16.50
CA PHE A 686 26.25 11.32 15.37
C PHE A 686 25.70 12.16 14.22
N LYS A 687 26.55 12.89 13.51
CA LYS A 687 26.10 13.94 12.58
C LYS A 687 26.21 13.57 11.10
N VAL A 688 27.20 12.76 10.75
CA VAL A 688 27.55 12.45 9.35
C VAL A 688 27.64 10.94 9.18
N PHE A 689 26.88 10.42 8.22
CA PHE A 689 26.72 8.98 7.96
C PHE A 689 26.97 8.64 6.50
N TYR A 690 27.58 7.49 6.26
CA TYR A 690 27.82 6.93 4.94
C TYR A 690 27.37 5.47 4.92
N LEU A 691 26.49 5.14 3.98
CA LEU A 691 25.87 3.81 3.87
C LEU A 691 26.57 2.99 2.78
N PHE A 692 27.23 1.91 3.16
CA PHE A 692 27.91 0.98 2.26
C PHE A 692 27.26 -0.41 2.33
N GLY A 693 26.96 -1.02 1.18
CA GLY A 693 26.28 -2.33 1.14
C GLY A 693 24.89 -2.33 1.77
N VAL A 694 24.22 -1.17 1.86
CA VAL A 694 22.84 -1.02 2.34
C VAL A 694 21.91 -0.95 1.14
N ASP A 695 21.89 -2.03 0.36
CA ASP A 695 21.28 -2.01 -0.96
C ASP A 695 19.74 -2.04 -0.89
N LEU A 696 19.18 -2.85 0.03
CA LEU A 696 17.73 -3.06 0.20
C LEU A 696 16.99 -3.33 -1.13
N GLY A 697 17.68 -3.93 -2.08
CA GLY A 697 17.23 -4.18 -3.44
C GLY A 697 18.38 -4.74 -4.28
N TYR A 698 18.06 -5.12 -5.51
CA TYR A 698 18.95 -5.82 -6.42
C TYR A 698 19.03 -5.06 -7.75
N ALA A 699 20.24 -4.68 -8.14
CA ALA A 699 20.53 -4.12 -9.47
C ALA A 699 20.54 -5.23 -10.55
N ASP A 700 21.01 -6.44 -10.19
CA ASP A 700 20.80 -7.69 -10.95
C ASP A 700 20.12 -8.69 -9.99
N VAL A 701 18.99 -9.26 -10.41
CA VAL A 701 18.20 -10.23 -9.63
C VAL A 701 19.00 -11.50 -9.30
N ARG A 702 20.17 -11.72 -9.89
CA ARG A 702 21.07 -12.86 -9.59
C ARG A 702 22.13 -12.58 -8.53
N GLN A 703 22.16 -11.39 -7.92
CA GLN A 703 23.14 -11.03 -6.89
C GLN A 703 22.42 -10.52 -5.64
N HIS A 704 22.39 -11.32 -4.57
CA HIS A 704 21.62 -11.00 -3.36
C HIS A 704 22.48 -10.62 -2.14
N HIS A 705 23.74 -11.07 -2.08
CA HIS A 705 24.73 -10.73 -1.04
C HIS A 705 26.10 -10.45 -1.68
N SER A 706 27.02 -9.83 -0.93
CA SER A 706 28.45 -9.77 -1.31
C SER A 706 29.00 -11.17 -1.61
N GLN A 707 29.83 -11.30 -2.65
CA GLN A 707 30.48 -12.57 -3.01
C GLN A 707 31.40 -13.10 -1.90
N ALA A 708 31.84 -12.24 -0.99
CA ALA A 708 32.65 -12.62 0.16
C ALA A 708 31.84 -13.14 1.36
N SER A 709 30.50 -13.08 1.31
CA SER A 709 29.62 -13.44 2.42
C SER A 709 29.64 -14.94 2.77
N ALA A 710 29.20 -15.28 3.99
CA ALA A 710 29.07 -16.66 4.46
C ALA A 710 27.93 -17.45 3.77
N TYR A 711 27.13 -16.80 2.92
CA TYR A 711 26.03 -17.41 2.17
C TYR A 711 26.45 -18.04 0.84
N TYR A 712 27.72 -17.87 0.43
CA TYR A 712 28.31 -18.53 -0.74
C TYR A 712 29.27 -19.64 -0.32
N ARG A 713 29.16 -20.80 -0.97
CA ARG A 713 30.13 -21.89 -0.83
C ARG A 713 31.46 -21.51 -1.51
N ASN A 714 32.55 -22.20 -1.16
CA ASN A 714 33.86 -21.98 -1.77
C ASN A 714 33.92 -22.23 -3.30
N ASP A 715 32.89 -22.88 -3.86
CA ASP A 715 32.73 -23.10 -5.30
C ASP A 715 31.89 -22.01 -6.00
N GLY A 716 31.44 -20.99 -5.28
CA GLY A 716 30.63 -19.88 -5.79
C GLY A 716 29.13 -20.17 -5.89
N SER A 717 28.66 -21.36 -5.50
CA SER A 717 27.22 -21.68 -5.47
C SER A 717 26.52 -21.08 -4.23
N GLU A 718 25.30 -20.57 -4.44
CA GLU A 718 24.46 -20.06 -3.36
C GLU A 718 23.96 -21.21 -2.46
N VAL A 719 23.89 -20.96 -1.15
CA VAL A 719 23.26 -21.89 -0.19
C VAL A 719 21.73 -21.96 -0.42
N TYR A 720 21.13 -21.01 -1.14
CA TYR A 720 19.69 -20.91 -1.40
C TYR A 720 19.40 -20.28 -2.78
N ASP A 721 18.68 -20.96 -3.68
CA ASP A 721 18.29 -20.43 -4.99
C ASP A 721 17.05 -19.51 -4.88
N TYR A 722 17.30 -18.21 -4.87
CA TYR A 722 16.29 -17.17 -4.59
C TYR A 722 15.34 -16.90 -5.77
N GLN A 723 15.79 -17.11 -7.01
CA GLN A 723 15.06 -16.75 -8.23
C GLN A 723 13.87 -17.69 -8.49
N GLN A 724 13.98 -18.96 -8.11
CA GLN A 724 12.87 -19.92 -8.23
C GLN A 724 11.75 -19.72 -7.20
N THR A 725 12.03 -19.10 -6.04
CA THR A 725 11.06 -19.02 -4.92
C THR A 725 10.32 -17.69 -4.81
N HIS A 726 10.90 -16.55 -5.23
CA HIS A 726 10.37 -15.22 -4.85
C HIS A 726 9.90 -14.32 -6.02
N GLY A 727 10.08 -14.74 -7.28
CA GLY A 727 9.73 -13.90 -8.44
C GLY A 727 10.61 -12.64 -8.55
N GLY A 728 10.59 -11.97 -9.70
CA GLY A 728 11.55 -10.90 -10.07
C GLY A 728 11.57 -9.63 -9.19
N GLY A 729 10.88 -9.57 -8.05
CA GLY A 729 10.79 -8.42 -7.15
C GLY A 729 9.89 -7.28 -7.64
N MET A 730 9.58 -6.35 -6.75
CA MET A 730 8.85 -5.10 -7.04
C MET A 730 9.84 -4.03 -7.51
N PRO A 731 9.56 -3.27 -8.59
CA PRO A 731 10.44 -2.17 -9.00
C PRO A 731 10.42 -1.02 -7.97
N ALA A 732 11.58 -0.44 -7.69
CA ALA A 732 11.79 0.72 -6.83
C ALA A 732 12.82 1.67 -7.46
N GLU A 733 12.78 2.95 -7.10
CA GLU A 733 13.77 3.93 -7.57
C GLU A 733 15.17 3.56 -7.05
N GLY A 734 16.17 3.53 -7.93
CA GLY A 734 17.55 3.23 -7.56
C GLY A 734 18.33 4.45 -7.05
N ASN A 735 19.36 4.22 -6.23
CA ASN A 735 20.22 5.28 -5.72
C ASN A 735 21.11 5.88 -6.82
N PHE A 736 21.66 5.03 -7.69
CA PHE A 736 22.46 5.43 -8.86
C PHE A 736 21.84 5.02 -10.21
N LEU A 737 20.79 4.20 -10.19
CA LEU A 737 20.11 3.67 -11.37
C LEU A 737 18.67 4.20 -11.42
N PRO A 738 18.03 4.28 -12.62
CA PRO A 738 16.63 4.71 -12.72
C PRO A 738 15.67 3.83 -11.91
N TYR A 739 15.91 2.52 -11.90
CA TYR A 739 15.17 1.57 -11.09
C TYR A 739 16.04 0.37 -10.67
N VAL A 740 15.63 -0.28 -9.57
CA VAL A 740 16.14 -1.56 -9.06
C VAL A 740 14.95 -2.42 -8.64
N PHE A 741 15.15 -3.71 -8.38
CA PHE A 741 14.10 -4.58 -7.84
C PHE A 741 14.25 -4.75 -6.33
N THR A 742 13.14 -4.76 -5.59
CA THR A 742 13.12 -4.95 -4.13
C THR A 742 12.04 -5.95 -3.73
N LYS A 743 11.95 -6.26 -2.44
CA LYS A 743 10.94 -7.14 -1.83
C LYS A 743 10.21 -6.44 -0.68
N PRO A 744 9.02 -6.91 -0.26
CA PRO A 744 8.22 -6.21 0.75
C PRO A 744 8.97 -5.90 2.05
N GLU A 745 9.80 -6.81 2.55
CA GLU A 745 10.55 -6.62 3.80
C GLU A 745 11.65 -5.55 3.66
N PHE A 746 12.27 -5.46 2.48
CA PHE A 746 13.27 -4.44 2.17
C PHE A 746 12.63 -3.08 1.95
N ASP A 747 11.46 -3.02 1.33
CA ASP A 747 10.73 -1.75 1.19
C ASP A 747 10.27 -1.21 2.55
N MET A 748 9.78 -2.08 3.44
CA MET A 748 9.49 -1.72 4.83
C MET A 748 10.76 -1.20 5.54
N SER A 749 11.89 -1.88 5.36
CA SER A 749 13.19 -1.43 5.88
C SER A 749 13.58 -0.04 5.38
N ARG A 750 13.45 0.20 4.07
CA ARG A 750 13.70 1.51 3.45
C ARG A 750 12.80 2.58 4.07
N LYS A 751 11.48 2.37 4.14
CA LYS A 751 10.52 3.31 4.75
C LYS A 751 10.86 3.64 6.21
N LEU A 752 11.27 2.65 7.01
CA LEU A 752 11.65 2.87 8.41
C LEU A 752 12.98 3.63 8.56
N LEU A 753 13.95 3.43 7.65
CA LEU A 753 15.15 4.28 7.58
C LEU A 753 14.74 5.73 7.31
N GLU A 754 13.92 5.97 6.28
CA GLU A 754 13.44 7.30 5.91
C GLU A 754 12.73 8.01 7.07
N GLN A 755 11.95 7.26 7.86
CA GLN A 755 11.30 7.78 9.07
C GLN A 755 12.29 8.11 10.18
N ALA A 756 13.26 7.23 10.45
CA ALA A 756 14.30 7.51 11.43
C ALA A 756 15.06 8.81 11.08
N ILE A 757 15.34 9.03 9.79
CA ILE A 757 15.99 10.23 9.27
C ILE A 757 15.09 11.46 9.46
N SER A 758 13.84 11.39 8.99
CA SER A 758 12.86 12.48 9.08
C SER A 758 12.58 12.89 10.53
N LYS A 759 12.54 11.92 11.46
CA LYS A 759 12.23 12.11 12.88
C LYS A 759 13.45 12.33 13.75
N ALA A 760 14.65 12.47 13.19
CA ALA A 760 15.89 12.70 13.95
C ALA A 760 15.86 13.99 14.79
N GLY A 761 14.98 14.94 14.47
CA GLY A 761 14.77 16.18 15.25
C GLY A 761 15.93 17.19 15.16
N ARG A 762 16.92 16.93 14.30
CA ARG A 762 18.11 17.78 14.06
C ARG A 762 18.62 17.58 12.65
N LYS A 763 19.44 18.52 12.17
CA LYS A 763 20.13 18.37 10.88
C LYS A 763 21.15 17.24 10.97
N VAL A 764 21.07 16.31 10.03
CA VAL A 764 21.99 15.19 9.83
C VAL A 764 22.39 15.12 8.37
N GLU A 765 23.62 14.72 8.10
CA GLU A 765 24.11 14.46 6.76
C GLU A 765 24.23 12.96 6.56
N ILE A 766 23.49 12.42 5.61
CA ILE A 766 23.45 10.99 5.34
C ILE A 766 23.71 10.83 3.86
N TYR A 767 24.72 10.03 3.53
CA TYR A 767 25.14 9.77 2.17
C TYR A 767 24.95 8.29 1.86
N ASN A 768 24.21 7.99 0.79
CA ASN A 768 24.03 6.62 0.31
C ASN A 768 25.09 6.29 -0.73
N CYS A 769 26.05 5.45 -0.35
CA CYS A 769 27.14 4.99 -1.21
C CYS A 769 26.84 3.62 -1.85
N SER A 770 25.65 3.08 -1.61
CA SER A 770 25.25 1.75 -2.04
C SER A 770 24.54 1.78 -3.40
N ASN A 771 24.78 0.79 -4.25
CA ASN A 771 24.11 0.64 -5.54
C ASN A 771 22.80 -0.17 -5.41
N GLY A 772 21.88 0.34 -4.60
CA GLY A 772 20.59 -0.28 -4.32
C GLY A 772 19.44 0.70 -4.44
N VAL A 773 18.42 0.56 -3.60
CA VAL A 773 17.26 1.47 -3.57
C VAL A 773 17.68 2.88 -3.12
N LYS A 774 17.00 3.88 -3.65
CA LYS A 774 17.07 5.24 -3.14
C LYS A 774 16.40 5.31 -1.76
N ILE A 775 17.03 6.01 -0.83
CA ILE A 775 16.51 6.21 0.53
C ILE A 775 16.27 7.71 0.70
N ALA A 776 15.01 8.11 0.89
CA ALA A 776 14.66 9.51 1.11
C ALA A 776 15.36 10.07 2.37
N GLY A 777 15.97 11.25 2.23
CA GLY A 777 16.79 11.86 3.29
C GLY A 777 18.26 11.44 3.28
N ALA A 778 18.67 10.50 2.41
CA ALA A 778 20.07 10.20 2.12
C ALA A 778 20.46 10.68 0.72
N VAL A 779 21.60 11.34 0.60
CA VAL A 779 22.11 11.89 -0.67
C VAL A 779 22.96 10.82 -1.39
N PRO A 780 22.68 10.47 -2.65
CA PRO A 780 23.54 9.56 -3.41
C PRO A 780 24.97 10.11 -3.52
N LEU A 781 25.97 9.31 -3.14
CA LEU A 781 27.37 9.72 -3.19
C LEU A 781 28.29 8.54 -3.48
N GLN A 782 29.05 8.62 -4.57
CA GLN A 782 30.07 7.62 -4.89
C GLN A 782 31.21 7.64 -3.86
N PRO A 783 31.76 6.48 -3.43
CA PRO A 783 32.82 6.42 -2.43
C PRO A 783 34.02 7.34 -2.73
N GLY A 784 34.47 7.38 -3.98
CA GLY A 784 35.60 8.23 -4.40
C GLY A 784 35.37 9.75 -4.32
N ASN A 785 34.13 10.19 -4.08
CA ASN A 785 33.79 11.61 -3.92
C ASN A 785 33.68 12.05 -2.45
N ILE A 786 33.94 11.15 -1.50
CA ILE A 786 33.91 11.48 -0.07
C ILE A 786 35.17 12.27 0.28
N LEU A 787 34.97 13.46 0.84
CA LEU A 787 36.06 14.35 1.26
C LEU A 787 35.98 14.60 2.76
N PHE A 788 37.03 14.24 3.48
CA PHE A 788 37.15 14.52 4.91
C PHE A 788 37.82 15.87 5.14
N ARG A 789 37.24 16.68 6.04
CA ARG A 789 37.84 17.93 6.54
C ARG A 789 37.78 17.92 8.07
N ASP A 790 38.87 18.35 8.70
CA ASP A 790 38.95 18.59 10.15
C ASP A 790 38.49 17.41 11.03
N LEU A 791 39.01 16.21 10.76
CA LEU A 791 38.67 15.02 11.53
C LEU A 791 39.25 15.07 12.96
N PRO A 792 38.45 14.70 13.98
CA PRO A 792 38.94 14.51 15.34
C PRO A 792 40.10 13.50 15.39
N GLN A 793 41.13 13.80 16.18
CA GLN A 793 42.26 12.90 16.45
C GLN A 793 41.93 11.95 17.60
N ASP A 794 42.72 10.89 17.76
CA ASP A 794 42.60 9.91 18.86
C ASP A 794 41.22 9.25 18.96
N LYS A 795 40.74 8.72 17.83
CA LYS A 795 39.43 8.06 17.68
C LYS A 795 39.08 7.14 18.85
N ASP A 796 39.98 6.23 19.22
CA ASP A 796 39.70 5.23 20.26
C ASP A 796 39.46 5.85 21.64
N LEU A 797 40.21 6.90 21.99
CA LEU A 797 40.03 7.65 23.23
C LEU A 797 38.70 8.42 23.23
N LEU A 798 38.36 9.04 22.11
CA LEU A 798 37.08 9.74 21.94
C LEU A 798 35.89 8.79 22.08
N LEU A 799 35.97 7.61 21.47
CA LEU A 799 34.92 6.59 21.56
C LEU A 799 34.81 6.04 22.99
N GLN A 800 35.94 5.79 23.67
CA GLN A 800 35.91 5.34 25.06
C GLN A 800 35.24 6.38 25.97
N ASN A 801 35.60 7.67 25.84
CA ASN A 801 34.97 8.75 26.61
C ASN A 801 33.47 8.88 26.31
N LEU A 802 33.05 8.71 25.05
CA LEU A 802 31.63 8.69 24.69
C LEU A 802 30.90 7.55 25.39
N ILE A 803 31.44 6.33 25.35
CA ILE A 803 30.82 5.17 25.99
C ILE A 803 30.72 5.37 27.50
N ASP A 804 31.79 5.83 28.14
CA ASP A 804 31.83 6.02 29.60
C ASP A 804 30.87 7.11 30.09
N THR A 805 30.58 8.10 29.25
CA THR A 805 29.64 9.19 29.58
C THR A 805 28.20 8.85 29.20
N ALA A 806 27.98 8.17 28.07
CA ALA A 806 26.65 7.96 27.50
C ALA A 806 25.90 6.75 28.06
N PHE A 807 26.61 5.78 28.62
CA PHE A 807 26.01 4.53 29.09
C PHE A 807 26.01 4.42 30.61
N TYR A 808 25.05 3.68 31.16
CA TYR A 808 25.10 3.30 32.58
C TYR A 808 26.28 2.35 32.82
N ALA A 809 27.03 2.58 33.91
CA ALA A 809 28.24 1.83 34.22
C ALA A 809 27.93 0.41 34.71
N ASP A 810 26.94 0.24 35.58
CA ASP A 810 26.54 -1.05 36.14
C ASP A 810 25.05 -1.03 36.51
N LEU A 811 24.29 -2.01 36.02
CA LEU A 811 22.89 -2.23 36.37
C LEU A 811 22.63 -3.63 36.97
N SER A 812 23.66 -4.43 37.21
CA SER A 812 23.55 -5.83 37.67
C SER A 812 22.76 -5.98 38.98
N ALA A 813 22.86 -4.99 39.86
CA ALA A 813 22.10 -4.93 41.11
C ALA A 813 20.57 -4.92 40.89
N TYR A 814 20.08 -4.53 39.71
CA TYR A 814 18.66 -4.50 39.39
C TYR A 814 18.12 -5.81 38.81
N ALA A 815 18.96 -6.70 38.26
CA ALA A 815 18.50 -7.89 37.54
C ALA A 815 17.61 -8.78 38.42
N GLN A 816 18.14 -9.28 39.53
CA GLN A 816 17.41 -10.18 40.43
C GLN A 816 16.21 -9.49 41.10
N PRO A 817 16.31 -8.26 41.66
CA PRO A 817 15.16 -7.58 42.23
C PRO A 817 14.02 -7.28 41.24
N ILE A 818 14.33 -7.03 39.96
CA ILE A 818 13.31 -6.88 38.92
C ILE A 818 12.62 -8.20 38.65
N PHE A 819 13.40 -9.26 38.45
CA PHE A 819 12.86 -10.57 38.12
C PHE A 819 12.06 -11.18 39.28
N SER A 820 12.51 -11.02 40.53
CA SER A 820 11.81 -11.47 41.73
C SER A 820 10.46 -10.78 41.98
N GLN A 821 10.10 -9.74 41.22
CA GLN A 821 8.75 -9.14 41.27
C GLN A 821 7.70 -10.00 40.55
N ILE A 822 8.11 -11.05 39.83
CA ILE A 822 7.17 -12.02 39.26
C ILE A 822 6.56 -12.84 40.40
N ASP A 823 5.24 -12.76 40.54
CA ASP A 823 4.49 -13.62 41.45
C ASP A 823 4.00 -14.87 40.69
N PHE A 824 4.72 -15.98 40.88
CA PHE A 824 4.36 -17.26 40.27
C PHE A 824 3.03 -17.84 40.78
N THR A 825 2.55 -17.39 41.95
CA THR A 825 1.22 -17.78 42.47
C THR A 825 0.13 -17.03 41.70
N ALA A 826 0.31 -15.73 41.49
CA ALA A 826 -0.59 -14.94 40.64
C ALA A 826 -0.59 -15.46 39.20
N PHE A 827 0.60 -15.72 38.62
CA PHE A 827 0.75 -16.33 37.30
C PHE A 827 -0.05 -17.63 37.18
N ARG A 828 0.17 -18.58 38.10
CA ARG A 828 -0.52 -19.87 38.09
C ARG A 828 -2.03 -19.70 38.22
N ARG A 829 -2.51 -18.82 39.12
CA ARG A 829 -3.94 -18.53 39.28
C ARG A 829 -4.56 -18.02 37.98
N THR A 830 -3.89 -17.11 37.27
CA THR A 830 -4.37 -16.56 36.00
C THR A 830 -4.38 -17.62 34.91
N ILE A 831 -3.35 -18.46 34.82
CA ILE A 831 -3.31 -19.59 33.88
C ILE A 831 -4.41 -20.62 34.19
N ASP A 832 -4.62 -21.00 35.45
CA ASP A 832 -5.68 -21.93 35.85
C ASP A 832 -7.06 -21.38 35.48
N ALA A 833 -7.30 -20.07 35.72
CA ALA A 833 -8.53 -19.39 35.31
C ALA A 833 -8.69 -19.36 33.78
N TRP A 834 -7.58 -19.22 33.04
CA TRP A 834 -7.61 -19.24 31.57
C TRP A 834 -7.88 -20.65 31.04
N LEU A 835 -7.21 -21.68 31.56
CA LEU A 835 -7.44 -23.08 31.20
C LEU A 835 -8.89 -23.50 31.49
N ALA A 836 -9.50 -22.99 32.55
CA ALA A 836 -10.92 -23.22 32.83
C ALA A 836 -11.86 -22.66 31.75
N LEU A 837 -11.50 -21.58 31.04
CA LEU A 837 -12.31 -21.07 29.92
C LEU A 837 -12.35 -22.07 28.75
N PHE A 838 -11.30 -22.86 28.54
CA PHE A 838 -11.24 -23.85 27.46
C PHE A 838 -12.11 -25.09 27.71
N GLU A 839 -12.64 -25.25 28.93
CA GLU A 839 -13.60 -26.31 29.28
C GLU A 839 -15.05 -25.93 28.92
N GLU A 840 -15.30 -24.69 28.47
CA GLU A 840 -16.61 -24.27 28.00
C GLU A 840 -17.00 -25.04 26.72
N GLU A 841 -18.21 -25.61 26.72
CA GLU A 841 -18.75 -26.29 25.52
C GLU A 841 -19.24 -25.23 24.52
N ILE A 842 -18.58 -25.18 23.36
CA ILE A 842 -18.91 -24.22 22.29
C ILE A 842 -19.64 -24.97 21.18
N THR A 843 -20.93 -24.65 21.08
CA THR A 843 -21.87 -25.23 20.11
C THR A 843 -22.46 -24.20 19.15
N THR A 844 -22.28 -22.90 19.42
CA THR A 844 -22.80 -21.81 18.56
C THR A 844 -21.75 -20.74 18.25
N GLN A 845 -22.03 -19.93 17.23
CA GLN A 845 -21.19 -18.79 16.85
C GLN A 845 -21.07 -17.75 17.99
N GLU A 846 -22.16 -17.47 18.68
CA GLU A 846 -22.21 -16.49 19.77
C GLU A 846 -21.32 -16.94 20.95
N GLN A 847 -21.36 -18.24 21.27
CA GLN A 847 -20.49 -18.84 22.28
C GLN A 847 -19.02 -18.74 21.87
N ALA A 848 -18.70 -18.99 20.60
CA ALA A 848 -17.36 -18.84 20.06
C ALA A 848 -16.82 -17.39 20.19
N LYS A 849 -17.62 -16.39 19.79
CA LYS A 849 -17.28 -14.96 19.94
C LYS A 849 -17.14 -14.56 21.42
N ALA A 850 -18.02 -15.06 22.29
CA ALA A 850 -17.98 -14.79 23.72
C ALA A 850 -16.72 -15.37 24.36
N PHE A 851 -16.31 -16.59 23.99
CA PHE A 851 -15.08 -17.22 24.44
C PHE A 851 -13.84 -16.37 24.10
N ILE A 852 -13.71 -15.93 22.84
CA ILE A 852 -12.60 -15.04 22.41
C ILE A 852 -12.58 -13.74 23.23
N THR A 853 -13.74 -13.14 23.46
CA THR A 853 -13.88 -11.90 24.25
C THR A 853 -13.48 -12.11 25.72
N LYS A 854 -13.88 -13.24 26.33
CA LYS A 854 -13.51 -13.58 27.72
C LYS A 854 -12.01 -13.73 27.88
N GLN A 855 -11.34 -14.41 26.94
CA GLN A 855 -9.88 -14.55 26.95
C GLN A 855 -9.17 -13.18 26.87
N TRP A 856 -9.63 -12.30 25.97
CA TRP A 856 -9.05 -10.96 25.85
C TRP A 856 -9.22 -10.14 27.14
N ARG A 857 -10.41 -10.20 27.77
CA ARG A 857 -10.66 -9.53 29.06
C ARG A 857 -9.80 -10.10 30.20
N LEU A 858 -9.56 -11.41 30.21
CA LEU A 858 -8.67 -12.04 31.18
C LEU A 858 -7.26 -11.47 31.06
N LEU A 859 -6.72 -11.41 29.84
CA LEU A 859 -5.40 -10.82 29.59
C LEU A 859 -5.32 -9.33 29.95
N GLN A 860 -6.35 -8.54 29.60
CA GLN A 860 -6.41 -7.12 30.00
C GLN A 860 -6.47 -6.93 31.52
N THR A 861 -7.10 -7.87 32.23
CA THR A 861 -7.14 -7.87 33.69
C THR A 861 -5.76 -8.23 34.26
N ALA A 862 -5.10 -9.25 33.71
CA ALA A 862 -3.74 -9.62 34.08
C ALA A 862 -2.74 -8.47 33.84
N ALA A 863 -2.91 -7.68 32.78
CA ALA A 863 -2.08 -6.51 32.47
C ALA A 863 -2.10 -5.42 33.57
N ARG A 864 -3.15 -5.40 34.43
CA ARG A 864 -3.26 -4.43 35.53
C ARG A 864 -2.43 -4.84 36.75
N ASP A 865 -2.08 -6.13 36.86
CA ASP A 865 -1.17 -6.64 37.88
C ASP A 865 0.23 -6.78 37.27
N PRO A 866 1.14 -5.83 37.50
CA PRO A 866 2.46 -5.90 36.91
C PRO A 866 3.28 -7.11 37.40
N SER A 867 2.91 -7.74 38.54
CA SER A 867 3.60 -8.93 39.05
C SER A 867 3.25 -10.21 38.29
N ASP A 868 2.15 -10.21 37.53
CA ASP A 868 1.71 -11.32 36.69
C ASP A 868 2.35 -11.22 35.29
N PRO A 869 3.21 -12.16 34.88
CA PRO A 869 3.88 -12.12 33.58
C PRO A 869 2.98 -12.58 32.43
N THR A 870 1.76 -13.07 32.70
CA THR A 870 0.87 -13.67 31.68
C THR A 870 0.65 -12.75 30.49
N PHE A 871 0.39 -11.46 30.74
CA PHE A 871 0.17 -10.51 29.65
C PHE A 871 1.41 -10.38 28.75
N TYR A 872 2.59 -10.15 29.34
CA TYR A 872 3.83 -10.01 28.58
C TYR A 872 4.18 -11.27 27.78
N LEU A 873 3.92 -12.46 28.33
CA LEU A 873 4.27 -13.73 27.68
C LEU A 873 3.30 -14.10 26.55
N PHE A 874 2.00 -13.87 26.70
CA PHE A 874 0.99 -14.42 25.80
C PHE A 874 0.25 -13.39 24.95
N TYR A 875 0.47 -12.08 25.12
CA TYR A 875 -0.25 -11.03 24.38
C TYR A 875 -0.24 -11.24 22.87
N GLY A 876 0.95 -11.32 22.26
CA GLY A 876 1.06 -11.45 20.81
C GLY A 876 0.57 -12.80 20.28
N SER A 877 0.83 -13.89 21.00
CA SER A 877 0.28 -15.22 20.69
C SER A 877 -1.25 -15.22 20.70
N THR A 878 -1.85 -14.50 21.65
CA THR A 878 -3.32 -14.37 21.75
C THR A 878 -3.88 -13.51 20.63
N ASN A 879 -3.13 -12.53 20.14
CA ASN A 879 -3.54 -11.80 18.94
C ASN A 879 -3.59 -12.74 17.72
N TYR A 880 -2.60 -13.62 17.56
CA TYR A 880 -2.58 -14.59 16.47
C TYR A 880 -3.74 -15.59 16.57
N PHE A 881 -3.83 -16.33 17.68
CA PHE A 881 -4.88 -17.35 17.86
C PHE A 881 -6.27 -16.72 17.95
N GLY A 882 -6.40 -15.57 18.58
CA GLY A 882 -7.63 -14.79 18.59
C GLY A 882 -8.05 -14.36 17.18
N GLY A 883 -7.12 -13.90 16.34
CA GLY A 883 -7.41 -13.51 14.96
C GLY A 883 -7.86 -14.71 14.12
N LEU A 884 -7.18 -15.85 14.29
CA LEU A 884 -7.52 -17.10 13.63
C LEU A 884 -8.91 -17.62 14.08
N MET A 885 -9.14 -17.67 15.39
CA MET A 885 -10.41 -18.13 15.95
C MET A 885 -11.57 -17.19 15.59
N THR A 886 -11.36 -15.87 15.59
CA THR A 886 -12.37 -14.90 15.12
C THR A 886 -12.74 -15.16 13.66
N LYS A 887 -11.74 -15.44 12.81
CA LYS A 887 -12.00 -15.79 11.40
C LYS A 887 -12.86 -17.05 11.29
N ILE A 888 -12.50 -18.13 11.99
CA ILE A 888 -13.26 -19.38 11.97
C ILE A 888 -14.67 -19.15 12.53
N ALA A 889 -14.79 -18.46 13.67
CA ALA A 889 -16.06 -18.15 14.31
C ALA A 889 -17.01 -17.39 13.39
N SER A 890 -16.50 -16.41 12.62
CA SER A 890 -17.31 -15.65 11.66
C SER A 890 -17.91 -16.50 10.54
N CYS A 891 -17.39 -17.71 10.33
CA CYS A 891 -17.85 -18.65 9.32
C CYS A 891 -18.77 -19.75 9.90
N ILE A 892 -19.09 -19.73 11.20
CA ILE A 892 -20.01 -20.70 11.80
C ILE A 892 -21.46 -20.30 11.47
N SER A 893 -22.19 -21.16 10.75
CA SER A 893 -23.63 -21.04 10.50
C SER A 893 -24.28 -22.41 10.31
N ASP A 894 -25.62 -22.46 10.28
CA ASP A 894 -26.39 -23.67 9.98
C ASP A 894 -26.08 -24.25 8.59
N ASP A 895 -25.66 -23.42 7.64
CA ASP A 895 -25.29 -23.81 6.27
C ASP A 895 -23.87 -24.39 6.18
N THR A 896 -23.05 -24.24 7.22
CA THR A 896 -21.65 -24.68 7.26
C THR A 896 -21.34 -25.48 8.53
N PRO A 897 -22.02 -26.62 8.76
CA PRO A 897 -21.88 -27.42 9.98
C PRO A 897 -20.45 -27.95 10.20
N GLU A 898 -19.62 -28.00 9.17
CA GLU A 898 -18.23 -28.46 9.23
C GLU A 898 -17.27 -27.46 9.91
N ILE A 899 -17.66 -26.19 10.06
CA ILE A 899 -16.78 -25.13 10.58
C ILE A 899 -16.68 -25.15 12.12
N LEU A 900 -17.78 -25.45 12.80
CA LEU A 900 -17.80 -25.51 14.27
C LEU A 900 -16.82 -26.57 14.84
N PRO A 901 -16.73 -27.80 14.30
CA PRO A 901 -15.69 -28.75 14.67
C PRO A 901 -14.27 -28.21 14.49
N VAL A 902 -14.00 -27.46 13.42
CA VAL A 902 -12.69 -26.84 13.16
C VAL A 902 -12.37 -25.80 14.23
N PHE A 903 -13.35 -24.97 14.60
CA PHE A 903 -13.20 -24.00 15.68
C PHE A 903 -12.77 -24.69 16.98
N ASN A 904 -13.47 -25.78 17.35
CA ASN A 904 -13.17 -26.54 18.56
C ASN A 904 -11.80 -27.23 18.49
N GLN A 905 -11.38 -27.73 17.33
CA GLN A 905 -10.03 -28.29 17.15
C GLN A 905 -8.95 -27.22 17.31
N VAL A 906 -9.11 -26.04 16.71
CA VAL A 906 -8.17 -24.91 16.89
C VAL A 906 -8.16 -24.44 18.35
N MET A 907 -9.32 -24.42 19.02
CA MET A 907 -9.40 -24.13 20.46
C MET A 907 -8.58 -25.12 21.30
N GLN A 908 -8.59 -26.41 20.98
CA GLN A 908 -7.77 -27.41 21.69
C GLN A 908 -6.28 -27.20 21.43
N VAL A 909 -5.88 -26.88 20.19
CA VAL A 909 -4.48 -26.51 19.91
C VAL A 909 -4.06 -25.29 20.72
N TRP A 910 -4.93 -24.27 20.82
CA TRP A 910 -4.66 -23.07 21.62
C TRP A 910 -4.59 -23.37 23.14
N ARG A 911 -5.42 -24.28 23.64
CA ARG A 911 -5.33 -24.77 25.03
C ARG A 911 -3.97 -25.40 25.31
N HIS A 912 -3.52 -26.32 24.45
CA HIS A 912 -2.23 -26.99 24.59
C HIS A 912 -1.06 -26.00 24.52
N TYR A 913 -1.19 -24.94 23.73
CA TYR A 913 -0.22 -23.86 23.67
C TYR A 913 -0.07 -23.14 25.01
N VAL A 914 -1.19 -22.67 25.59
CA VAL A 914 -1.21 -21.93 26.87
C VAL A 914 -0.66 -22.83 27.99
N GLN A 915 -1.06 -24.10 28.00
CA GLN A 915 -0.54 -25.09 28.95
C GLN A 915 0.97 -25.29 28.78
N SER A 916 1.45 -25.63 27.58
CA SER A 916 2.87 -25.89 27.32
C SER A 916 3.73 -24.67 27.65
N GLY A 917 3.30 -23.47 27.24
CA GLY A 917 4.03 -22.23 27.52
C GLY A 917 4.09 -21.92 29.01
N SER A 918 2.99 -22.11 29.75
CA SER A 918 2.98 -21.84 31.18
C SER A 918 3.83 -22.83 31.98
N GLU A 919 3.74 -24.12 31.67
CA GLU A 919 4.54 -25.18 32.30
C GLU A 919 6.04 -24.97 32.05
N GLN A 920 6.44 -24.74 30.80
CA GLN A 920 7.85 -24.52 30.50
C GLN A 920 8.38 -23.23 31.16
N PHE A 921 7.58 -22.16 31.26
CA PHE A 921 8.02 -20.92 31.90
C PHE A 921 8.18 -21.12 33.41
N ALA A 922 7.24 -21.79 34.07
CA ALA A 922 7.32 -22.08 35.49
C ALA A 922 8.54 -22.94 35.85
N GLN A 923 8.92 -23.89 34.98
CA GLN A 923 10.07 -24.76 35.21
C GLN A 923 11.42 -24.06 34.99
N GLN A 924 11.54 -23.26 33.91
CA GLN A 924 12.81 -22.66 33.50
C GLN A 924 12.62 -21.22 32.96
N PRO A 925 12.23 -20.25 33.81
CA PRO A 925 11.80 -18.93 33.33
C PRO A 925 12.94 -18.09 32.74
N LEU A 926 14.19 -18.45 33.03
CA LEU A 926 15.40 -17.81 32.51
C LEU A 926 16.16 -18.68 31.48
N LYS A 927 15.49 -19.68 30.88
CA LYS A 927 16.09 -20.47 29.78
C LYS A 927 16.40 -19.56 28.60
N PHE A 928 17.61 -19.66 28.04
CA PHE A 928 17.99 -19.00 26.80
C PHE A 928 17.46 -19.75 25.59
N ASP A 929 17.40 -19.06 24.46
CA ASP A 929 17.11 -19.69 23.17
C ASP A 929 18.18 -20.73 22.81
N ASP A 930 17.77 -21.83 22.20
CA ASP A 930 18.65 -22.96 21.86
C ASP A 930 18.64 -23.30 20.36
N VAL A 931 18.18 -22.37 19.50
CA VAL A 931 18.20 -22.55 18.04
C VAL A 931 19.63 -22.80 17.55
N ASP A 932 19.83 -23.94 16.91
CA ASP A 932 21.12 -24.33 16.33
C ASP A 932 21.01 -24.51 14.81
N VAL A 933 21.88 -23.79 14.08
CA VAL A 933 21.97 -23.86 12.62
C VAL A 933 23.34 -24.33 12.13
N GLN A 934 24.18 -24.91 13.01
CA GLN A 934 25.50 -25.41 12.63
C GLN A 934 25.48 -26.42 11.49
N HIS A 935 24.38 -27.19 11.37
CA HIS A 935 24.15 -28.14 10.29
C HIS A 935 24.15 -27.49 8.89
N LEU A 936 23.84 -26.19 8.77
CA LEU A 936 23.90 -25.46 7.49
C LEU A 936 25.33 -25.25 6.98
N PHE A 937 26.32 -25.34 7.87
CA PHE A 937 27.74 -25.11 7.56
C PHE A 937 28.57 -26.39 7.47
N ALA A 938 27.96 -27.55 7.78
CA ALA A 938 28.65 -28.83 7.66
C ALA A 938 28.95 -29.10 6.17
N LYS A 939 30.21 -29.39 5.84
CA LYS A 939 30.59 -29.82 4.48
C LYS A 939 29.88 -31.14 4.16
N SER A 940 28.98 -31.12 3.19
CA SER A 940 28.52 -32.34 2.50
C SER A 940 29.64 -32.95 1.69
#